data_AF-A0A4D4LWU3-F1
#
_entry.id   AF-A0A4D4LWU3-F1
#
_cell.length_a   1.000
_cell.length_b   1.000
_cell.length_c   1.000
_cell.angle_alpha   90.00
_cell.angle_beta   90.00
_cell.angle_gamma   90.00
#
_symmetry.space_group_name_H-M   'P 1'
#
loop_
_entity.id
_entity.type
_entity.pdbx_description
1 polymer ?
#
loop_
_entity_poly.entity_id
_entity_poly.type
_entity_poly.pdbx_seq_one_letter_code
_entity_poly.pdbx_strand_id
1 'polypeptide(L)'
;MSKFVRPAAEGADPFGTARLRRGVLDAWAISPARFREDANAEEDLVLGGYRDRLVVELAQNAADAAARSGVPGRLRLTLRDGVLAAANTGAPLDAAGVESLSTLRASAKREGHESAVGRFGVGFAAVLSVTDEPAVLGRHGGVRWSLAEARELAADTARHSPGLGDEVRRRDGHVPLLRLPFAAEGTAPETYDTVVVLPLRDTAAEDLAERLLTGIDDALLLALPGLEEVVVEVGEGDARTLRRLTEGTEHGAAADRTGTDAGQVAPDPSGADRTTTAHRTVRIEDTRDGTTRWRTVSQHGPLAPELLAGRSVEERLRPHWSVTWAVPLDSEGVPAFPRTAPVVHAPTPSDEPLGVPALLIASLPLDTSRRHAAPGPLTDFLVERAADAYAGLLAAWRPVTPGIIGLVPGPLGKGVLDGALRQAILDRLPRTAFLPPAAEGADRQAADRQAAAEGPAESPAEDPADWDAVAPVALRPRDAEVVEGAGADTVRVLAEVLPSLLPAGLERRVELRTLGVARVPLTEAVDRLAGLEKDPGWWRRLYDSLAGVDPDRLSGLPVPLADGRTTIGPRQVLLPTADGPQAAPEALARLGLKVAHPEAAHPLLEKLGALPATPRAVLTTLRCAPPSPPPWTTRPLPGTRRGRTPRSWPTPSSPSSATRASNPATSPGSAPSPSPTRRGSRRPRANSSCPAARSPASCGTASSPSSTPSWPTAGASSPWRPAVCSPTSPSSAPRTSSSTRTNWSPATPTSRNPMTPDSSTPSTCGARTSWTGCPTRRCRRSPRRSSRYATWTSSTTTAGPRPSPCCRGRRCGTR
;
A
#
# COMPACT_ATOMS: atom_id res chain seq x y z
N MET A 1 5.08 -38.71 14.18
CA MET A 1 3.84 -38.86 15.00
C MET A 1 3.11 -40.13 14.55
N SER A 2 2.10 -40.64 15.26
CA SER A 2 1.26 -41.71 14.70
C SER A 2 0.52 -41.17 13.47
N LYS A 3 0.45 -41.94 12.37
CA LYS A 3 -0.35 -41.58 11.19
C LYS A 3 -1.85 -41.56 11.47
N PHE A 4 -2.29 -42.25 12.53
CA PHE A 4 -3.69 -42.39 12.89
C PHE A 4 -3.91 -41.96 14.35
N VAL A 5 -4.94 -41.15 14.57
CA VAL A 5 -5.43 -40.79 15.91
C VAL A 5 -6.42 -41.85 16.36
N ARG A 6 -6.20 -42.41 17.55
CA ARG A 6 -6.99 -43.55 18.05
C ARG A 6 -8.39 -43.11 18.51
N PRO A 7 -9.41 -44.00 18.39
CA PRO A 7 -10.65 -43.82 19.14
C PRO A 7 -10.36 -43.75 20.64
N ALA A 8 -11.15 -42.98 21.38
CA ALA A 8 -11.08 -43.01 22.84
C ALA A 8 -11.61 -44.35 23.38
N ALA A 9 -11.06 -44.79 24.51
CA ALA A 9 -11.54 -45.94 25.28
C ALA A 9 -13.05 -45.91 25.52
N GLU A 10 -13.67 -47.11 25.57
CA GLU A 10 -15.12 -47.25 25.66
C GLU A 10 -15.69 -46.55 26.91
N GLY A 11 -16.60 -45.60 26.69
CA GLY A 11 -17.19 -44.74 27.72
C GLY A 11 -16.55 -43.34 27.87
N ALA A 12 -15.38 -43.08 27.29
CA ALA A 12 -14.72 -41.78 27.34
C ALA A 12 -15.16 -40.85 26.17
N ASP A 13 -16.28 -40.14 26.35
CA ASP A 13 -16.81 -39.16 25.37
C ASP A 13 -17.06 -37.78 26.03
N PRO A 14 -16.01 -37.01 26.40
CA PRO A 14 -16.14 -35.75 27.15
C PRO A 14 -16.88 -34.64 26.38
N PHE A 15 -17.05 -34.81 25.06
CA PHE A 15 -17.71 -33.85 24.19
C PHE A 15 -19.11 -34.32 23.71
N GLY A 16 -19.56 -35.51 24.11
CA GLY A 16 -20.86 -36.05 23.71
C GLY A 16 -20.99 -36.31 22.21
N THR A 17 -19.88 -36.64 21.54
CA THR A 17 -19.81 -36.97 20.11
C THR A 17 -20.82 -38.06 19.70
N ALA A 18 -21.05 -39.05 20.55
CA ALA A 18 -22.03 -40.11 20.30
C ALA A 18 -23.47 -39.59 20.24
N ARG A 19 -23.83 -38.56 21.03
CA ARG A 19 -25.14 -37.89 20.98
C ARG A 19 -25.31 -37.12 19.68
N LEU A 20 -24.28 -36.35 19.29
CA LEU A 20 -24.28 -35.57 18.04
C LEU A 20 -24.44 -36.49 16.82
N ARG A 21 -23.57 -37.50 16.73
CA ARG A 21 -23.55 -38.46 15.62
C ARG A 21 -24.88 -39.21 15.48
N ARG A 22 -25.49 -39.65 16.59
CA ARG A 22 -26.81 -40.30 16.57
C ARG A 22 -27.90 -39.36 16.05
N GLY A 23 -27.99 -38.14 16.57
CA GLY A 23 -29.01 -37.18 16.13
C GLY A 23 -28.92 -36.82 14.64
N VAL A 24 -27.71 -36.80 14.08
CA VAL A 24 -27.47 -36.61 12.63
C VAL A 24 -27.98 -37.83 11.84
N LEU A 25 -27.58 -39.05 12.21
CA LEU A 25 -27.99 -40.27 11.51
C LEU A 25 -29.51 -40.48 11.56
N ASP A 26 -30.14 -40.23 12.72
CA ASP A 26 -31.60 -40.26 12.88
C ASP A 26 -32.29 -39.25 11.95
N ALA A 27 -31.76 -38.02 11.86
CA ALA A 27 -32.29 -36.99 10.97
C ALA A 27 -32.16 -37.35 9.48
N TRP A 28 -31.06 -37.98 9.08
CA TRP A 28 -30.86 -38.48 7.71
C TRP A 28 -31.76 -39.68 7.38
N ALA A 29 -31.96 -40.59 8.35
CA ALA A 29 -32.85 -41.73 8.20
C ALA A 29 -34.30 -41.30 7.98
N ILE A 30 -34.76 -40.29 8.74
CA ILE A 30 -36.10 -39.69 8.64
C ILE A 30 -36.24 -38.82 7.38
N SER A 31 -35.19 -38.09 6.99
CA SER A 31 -35.23 -37.15 5.88
C SER A 31 -33.96 -37.20 5.02
N PRO A 32 -33.98 -37.97 3.91
CA PRO A 32 -32.87 -38.02 2.94
C PRO A 32 -32.52 -36.66 2.33
N ALA A 33 -33.47 -35.71 2.32
CA ALA A 33 -33.22 -34.34 1.93
C ALA A 33 -32.20 -33.64 2.83
N ARG A 34 -32.17 -33.93 4.14
CA ARG A 34 -31.16 -33.39 5.08
C ARG A 34 -29.76 -33.91 4.80
N PHE A 35 -29.62 -35.21 4.54
CA PHE A 35 -28.35 -35.78 4.09
C PHE A 35 -27.83 -35.08 2.82
N ARG A 36 -28.71 -34.83 1.84
CA ARG A 36 -28.36 -34.15 0.60
C ARG A 36 -27.97 -32.68 0.82
N GLU A 37 -28.65 -31.98 1.73
CA GLU A 37 -28.31 -30.60 2.14
C GLU A 37 -26.96 -30.53 2.85
N ASP A 38 -26.69 -31.46 3.77
CA ASP A 38 -25.41 -31.54 4.50
C ASP A 38 -24.25 -31.88 3.57
N ALA A 39 -24.43 -32.84 2.66
CA ALA A 39 -23.45 -33.19 1.65
C ALA A 39 -23.15 -32.01 0.71
N ASN A 40 -24.17 -31.30 0.21
CA ASN A 40 -23.98 -30.08 -0.58
C ASN A 40 -23.23 -29.00 0.22
N ALA A 41 -23.59 -28.78 1.48
CA ALA A 41 -22.98 -27.73 2.30
C ALA A 41 -21.49 -27.99 2.59
N GLU A 42 -21.07 -29.26 2.70
CA GLU A 42 -19.67 -29.63 2.84
C GLU A 42 -18.92 -29.54 1.50
N GLU A 43 -19.52 -30.09 0.43
CA GLU A 43 -18.96 -30.08 -0.93
C GLU A 43 -18.76 -28.63 -1.45
N ASP A 44 -19.72 -27.73 -1.21
CA ASP A 44 -19.60 -26.28 -1.45
C ASP A 44 -18.38 -25.67 -0.75
N LEU A 45 -18.06 -26.09 0.48
CA LEU A 45 -16.93 -25.57 1.25
C LEU A 45 -15.60 -26.15 0.75
N VAL A 46 -15.54 -27.41 0.35
CA VAL A 46 -14.30 -28.01 -0.20
C VAL A 46 -13.98 -27.44 -1.58
N LEU A 47 -14.98 -27.31 -2.45
CA LEU A 47 -14.82 -26.81 -3.82
C LEU A 47 -14.74 -25.27 -3.89
N GLY A 48 -15.42 -24.55 -3.00
CA GLY A 48 -15.65 -23.10 -3.05
C GLY A 48 -14.46 -22.18 -2.76
N GLY A 49 -13.24 -22.71 -2.69
CA GLY A 49 -12.01 -21.89 -2.62
C GLY A 49 -11.12 -22.09 -1.39
N TYR A 50 -11.51 -22.94 -0.43
CA TYR A 50 -10.73 -23.18 0.79
C TYR A 50 -9.44 -24.01 0.60
N ARG A 51 -9.24 -24.63 -0.57
CA ARG A 51 -8.05 -25.45 -0.89
C ARG A 51 -6.72 -24.72 -0.62
N ASP A 52 -6.65 -23.43 -0.94
CA ASP A 52 -5.42 -22.63 -0.76
C ASP A 52 -5.39 -21.89 0.59
N ARG A 53 -6.36 -22.13 1.48
CA ARG A 53 -6.55 -21.38 2.73
C ARG A 53 -6.24 -22.14 4.02
N LEU A 54 -5.98 -23.45 3.93
CA LEU A 54 -5.72 -24.35 5.06
C LEU A 54 -4.89 -23.72 6.19
N VAL A 55 -3.69 -23.23 5.86
CA VAL A 55 -2.76 -22.62 6.83
C VAL A 55 -3.35 -21.37 7.50
N VAL A 56 -4.07 -20.53 6.75
CA VAL A 56 -4.58 -19.26 7.26
C VAL A 56 -5.83 -19.46 8.11
N GLU A 57 -6.71 -20.41 7.77
CA GLU A 57 -7.87 -20.76 8.60
C GLU A 57 -7.40 -21.45 9.91
N LEU A 58 -6.35 -22.27 9.88
CA LEU A 58 -5.71 -22.82 11.09
C LEU A 58 -5.08 -21.71 11.95
N ALA A 59 -4.41 -20.74 11.32
CA ALA A 59 -3.83 -19.59 12.02
C ALA A 59 -4.89 -18.64 12.62
N GLN A 60 -6.03 -18.45 11.94
CA GLN A 60 -7.17 -17.71 12.49
C GLN A 60 -7.76 -18.41 13.71
N ASN A 61 -7.99 -19.73 13.64
CA ASN A 61 -8.46 -20.51 14.79
C ASN A 61 -7.50 -20.41 15.99
N ALA A 62 -6.19 -20.41 15.75
CA ALA A 62 -5.17 -20.19 16.77
C ALA A 62 -5.19 -18.77 17.36
N ALA A 63 -5.29 -17.74 16.51
CA ALA A 63 -5.39 -16.34 16.93
C ALA A 63 -6.65 -16.09 17.79
N ASP A 64 -7.80 -16.62 17.36
CA ASP A 64 -9.07 -16.53 18.08
C ASP A 64 -9.03 -17.28 19.41
N ALA A 65 -8.36 -18.45 19.47
CA ALA A 65 -8.18 -19.20 20.71
C ALA A 65 -7.31 -18.44 21.72
N ALA A 66 -6.20 -17.86 21.26
CA ALA A 66 -5.32 -17.03 22.07
C ALA A 66 -6.05 -15.79 22.61
N ALA A 67 -6.76 -15.06 21.73
CA ALA A 67 -7.54 -13.89 22.09
C ALA A 67 -8.64 -14.18 23.12
N ARG A 68 -9.35 -15.31 23.00
CA ARG A 68 -10.37 -15.74 23.99
C ARG A 68 -9.79 -16.00 25.39
N SER A 69 -8.50 -16.35 25.50
CA SER A 69 -7.82 -16.60 26.78
C SER A 69 -6.97 -15.42 27.26
N GLY A 70 -6.84 -14.35 26.47
CA GLY A 70 -5.96 -13.23 26.79
C GLY A 70 -4.47 -13.59 26.85
N VAL A 71 -4.04 -14.64 26.14
CA VAL A 71 -2.65 -15.12 26.12
C VAL A 71 -1.97 -14.83 24.77
N PRO A 72 -0.63 -14.72 24.74
CA PRO A 72 0.13 -14.72 23.48
C PRO A 72 -0.19 -15.94 22.60
N GLY A 73 -0.64 -15.68 21.37
CA GLY A 73 -0.92 -16.73 20.40
C GLY A 73 0.35 -17.28 19.77
N ARG A 74 0.61 -18.56 19.99
CA ARG A 74 1.71 -19.31 19.36
C ARG A 74 1.09 -20.41 18.52
N LEU A 75 1.54 -20.54 17.28
CA LEU A 75 1.15 -21.59 16.35
C LEU A 75 2.39 -22.38 15.93
N ARG A 76 2.30 -23.71 15.90
CA ARG A 76 3.32 -24.59 15.35
C ARG A 76 2.72 -25.51 14.30
N LEU A 77 3.27 -25.45 13.10
CA LEU A 77 2.90 -26.21 11.93
C LEU A 77 4.02 -27.20 11.62
N THR A 78 3.79 -28.49 11.85
CA THR A 78 4.78 -29.56 11.60
C THR A 78 4.24 -30.51 10.53
N LEU A 79 4.92 -30.60 9.39
CA LEU A 79 4.65 -31.55 8.29
C LEU A 79 5.72 -32.65 8.30
N ARG A 80 5.37 -33.85 8.78
CA ARG A 80 6.25 -35.02 8.84
C ARG A 80 5.48 -36.32 8.58
N ASP A 81 6.13 -37.28 7.91
CA ASP A 81 5.59 -38.63 7.66
C ASP A 81 4.22 -38.68 6.95
N GLY A 82 3.87 -37.66 6.17
CA GLY A 82 2.54 -37.50 5.55
C GLY A 82 1.44 -37.05 6.52
N VAL A 83 1.82 -36.40 7.63
CA VAL A 83 0.88 -35.81 8.60
C VAL A 83 1.23 -34.33 8.80
N LEU A 84 0.23 -33.47 8.66
CA LEU A 84 0.31 -32.07 9.08
C LEU A 84 -0.31 -31.93 10.48
N ALA A 85 0.48 -31.46 11.44
CA ALA A 85 0.02 -31.10 12.78
C ALA A 85 0.07 -29.59 12.98
N ALA A 86 -1.01 -28.99 13.46
CA ALA A 86 -1.13 -27.58 13.78
C ALA A 86 -1.47 -27.40 15.27
N ALA A 87 -0.46 -27.12 16.09
CA ALA A 87 -0.60 -26.95 17.54
C ALA A 87 -0.66 -25.46 17.91
N ASN A 88 -1.58 -25.08 18.79
CA ASN A 88 -1.76 -23.69 19.22
C ASN A 88 -1.97 -23.52 20.73
N THR A 89 -1.59 -22.34 21.24
CA THR A 89 -1.93 -21.88 22.59
C THR A 89 -3.32 -21.23 22.63
N GLY A 90 -3.89 -21.12 23.82
CA GLY A 90 -5.14 -20.41 24.08
C GLY A 90 -6.29 -21.31 24.52
N ALA A 91 -7.52 -20.86 24.30
CA ALA A 91 -8.73 -21.52 24.78
C ALA A 91 -8.82 -22.97 24.26
N PRO A 92 -8.83 -23.99 25.14
CA PRO A 92 -8.87 -25.38 24.73
C PRO A 92 -10.21 -25.74 24.08
N LEU A 93 -10.23 -26.84 23.33
CA LEU A 93 -11.45 -27.41 22.77
C LEU A 93 -12.47 -27.77 23.87
N ASP A 94 -13.72 -27.34 23.70
CA ASP A 94 -14.85 -27.68 24.56
C ASP A 94 -16.00 -28.33 23.76
N ALA A 95 -16.99 -28.88 24.48
CA ALA A 95 -18.11 -29.60 23.86
C ALA A 95 -18.94 -28.74 22.91
N ALA A 96 -19.09 -27.44 23.22
CA ALA A 96 -19.77 -26.48 22.34
C ALA A 96 -18.96 -26.19 21.06
N GLY A 97 -17.62 -26.21 21.16
CA GLY A 97 -16.71 -26.17 20.03
C GLY A 97 -16.87 -27.39 19.13
N VAL A 98 -16.90 -28.60 19.71
CA VAL A 98 -17.15 -29.84 18.95
C VAL A 98 -18.52 -29.84 18.27
N GLU A 99 -19.57 -29.39 18.95
CA GLU A 99 -20.91 -29.22 18.35
C GLU A 99 -20.89 -28.22 17.19
N SER A 100 -20.15 -27.10 17.30
CA SER A 100 -20.00 -26.12 16.20
C SER A 100 -19.21 -26.68 15.01
N LEU A 101 -18.06 -27.33 15.25
CA LEU A 101 -17.26 -28.01 14.23
C LEU A 101 -18.06 -29.09 13.49
N SER A 102 -18.99 -29.74 14.19
CA SER A 102 -19.86 -30.77 13.62
C SER A 102 -21.13 -30.22 12.96
N THR A 103 -21.35 -28.90 12.97
CA THR A 103 -22.59 -28.27 12.50
C THR A 103 -22.41 -27.22 11.39
N LEU A 104 -22.31 -27.69 10.14
CA LEU A 104 -22.30 -26.82 8.96
C LEU A 104 -23.53 -25.89 8.95
N ARG A 105 -23.26 -24.58 8.86
CA ARG A 105 -24.24 -23.46 8.80
C ARG A 105 -25.23 -23.30 9.98
N ALA A 106 -25.10 -24.04 11.08
CA ALA A 106 -26.08 -24.00 12.18
C ALA A 106 -25.77 -23.00 13.32
N SER A 107 -25.20 -21.83 13.02
CA SER A 107 -25.03 -20.73 14.00
C SER A 107 -26.33 -19.96 14.26
N ALA A 108 -27.35 -20.67 14.74
CA ALA A 108 -28.53 -20.07 15.36
C ALA A 108 -28.16 -19.63 16.80
N LYS A 109 -27.62 -18.41 16.96
CA LYS A 109 -27.39 -17.82 18.28
C LYS A 109 -28.71 -17.79 19.05
N ARG A 110 -28.76 -18.43 20.23
CA ARG A 110 -29.80 -18.13 21.22
C ARG A 110 -29.52 -16.76 21.83
N GLU A 111 -30.57 -16.01 22.08
CA GLU A 111 -30.49 -14.66 22.64
C GLU A 111 -30.00 -14.68 24.09
N GLY A 112 -29.31 -13.61 24.50
CA GLY A 112 -28.90 -13.40 25.89
C GLY A 112 -27.56 -14.03 26.27
N HIS A 113 -26.46 -13.49 25.73
CA HIS A 113 -25.22 -13.17 26.48
C HIS A 113 -24.28 -12.38 25.55
N GLU A 114 -23.84 -11.22 26.01
CA GLU A 114 -22.82 -10.42 25.31
C GLU A 114 -21.50 -11.21 25.21
N SER A 115 -20.69 -10.93 24.18
CA SER A 115 -19.38 -11.56 23.90
C SER A 115 -19.37 -12.98 23.28
N ALA A 116 -20.52 -13.57 22.90
CA ALA A 116 -20.54 -14.81 22.10
C ALA A 116 -20.15 -14.56 20.62
N VAL A 117 -18.85 -14.29 20.38
CA VAL A 117 -18.20 -14.30 19.06
C VAL A 117 -18.08 -15.75 18.57
N GLY A 118 -18.22 -15.96 17.25
CA GLY A 118 -18.42 -17.27 16.64
C GLY A 118 -17.40 -18.33 17.08
N ARG A 119 -17.85 -19.30 17.87
CA ARG A 119 -17.08 -20.50 18.22
C ARG A 119 -16.90 -21.33 16.96
N PHE A 120 -15.70 -21.30 16.38
CA PHE A 120 -15.27 -22.03 15.19
C PHE A 120 -16.14 -21.71 13.96
N GLY A 121 -15.65 -20.79 13.13
CA GLY A 121 -16.29 -20.49 11.86
C GLY A 121 -16.22 -21.67 10.87
N VAL A 122 -16.96 -21.54 9.77
CA VAL A 122 -16.96 -22.47 8.61
C VAL A 122 -15.58 -22.78 8.01
N GLY A 123 -14.52 -22.08 8.44
CA GLY A 123 -13.14 -22.26 8.02
C GLY A 123 -12.50 -23.61 8.37
N PHE A 124 -12.97 -24.32 9.40
CA PHE A 124 -12.40 -25.64 9.72
C PHE A 124 -12.58 -26.64 8.56
N ALA A 125 -13.61 -26.48 7.72
CA ALA A 125 -13.80 -27.32 6.53
C ALA A 125 -12.64 -27.25 5.53
N ALA A 126 -11.74 -26.26 5.62
CA ALA A 126 -10.53 -26.21 4.82
C ALA A 126 -9.62 -27.44 4.99
N VAL A 127 -9.67 -28.14 6.14
CA VAL A 127 -8.88 -29.35 6.37
C VAL A 127 -9.25 -30.50 5.42
N LEU A 128 -10.50 -30.55 4.97
CA LEU A 128 -11.01 -31.56 4.04
C LEU A 128 -10.36 -31.48 2.64
N SER A 129 -9.71 -30.36 2.32
CA SER A 129 -8.92 -30.26 1.09
C SER A 129 -7.69 -31.18 1.08
N VAL A 130 -7.21 -31.61 2.25
CA VAL A 130 -5.98 -32.40 2.41
C VAL A 130 -6.14 -33.71 3.18
N THR A 131 -7.19 -33.88 4.01
CA THR A 131 -7.39 -35.09 4.81
C THR A 131 -8.84 -35.60 4.80
N ASP A 132 -8.97 -36.92 4.90
CA ASP A 132 -10.24 -37.64 5.09
C ASP A 132 -10.41 -38.12 6.55
N GLU A 133 -9.43 -37.83 7.43
CA GLU A 133 -9.38 -38.27 8.84
C GLU A 133 -8.89 -37.13 9.78
N PRO A 134 -9.49 -35.92 9.76
CA PRO A 134 -9.05 -34.84 10.63
C PRO A 134 -9.32 -35.18 12.11
N ALA A 135 -8.43 -34.73 12.99
CA ALA A 135 -8.62 -34.81 14.43
C ALA A 135 -8.22 -33.51 15.14
N VAL A 136 -8.82 -33.24 16.29
CA VAL A 136 -8.49 -32.13 17.18
C VAL A 136 -8.34 -32.67 18.59
N LEU A 137 -7.14 -32.55 19.16
CA LEU A 137 -6.78 -33.05 20.49
C LEU A 137 -6.49 -31.86 21.42
N GLY A 138 -7.06 -31.84 22.61
CA GLY A 138 -6.80 -30.81 23.63
C GLY A 138 -6.50 -31.41 25.00
N ARG A 139 -6.32 -30.56 26.01
CA ARG A 139 -6.05 -30.99 27.40
C ARG A 139 -7.20 -31.79 28.05
N HIS A 140 -8.42 -31.68 27.52
CA HIS A 140 -9.65 -32.26 28.10
C HIS A 140 -10.24 -33.42 27.29
N GLY A 141 -9.48 -33.94 26.31
CA GLY A 141 -9.90 -35.00 25.39
C GLY A 141 -9.74 -34.58 23.93
N GLY A 142 -10.11 -35.49 23.02
CA GLY A 142 -10.06 -35.27 21.59
C GLY A 142 -11.37 -35.58 20.86
N VAL A 143 -11.49 -35.02 19.65
CA VAL A 143 -12.47 -35.41 18.64
C VAL A 143 -11.74 -35.77 17.35
N ARG A 144 -12.25 -36.75 16.62
CA ARG A 144 -11.79 -37.13 15.28
C ARG A 144 -12.96 -37.39 14.35
N TRP A 145 -12.68 -37.34 13.06
CA TRP A 145 -13.58 -37.80 12.00
C TRP A 145 -12.86 -38.85 11.15
N SER A 146 -13.62 -39.68 10.45
CA SER A 146 -13.09 -40.77 9.62
C SER A 146 -14.04 -41.03 8.47
N LEU A 147 -13.60 -40.83 7.23
CA LEU A 147 -14.44 -41.04 6.05
C LEU A 147 -14.84 -42.51 5.86
N ALA A 148 -14.01 -43.46 6.32
CA ALA A 148 -14.33 -44.88 6.32
C ALA A 148 -15.50 -45.18 7.28
N GLU A 149 -15.37 -44.80 8.57
CA GLU A 149 -16.42 -45.04 9.57
C GLU A 149 -17.70 -44.24 9.26
N ALA A 150 -17.57 -43.04 8.69
CA ALA A 150 -18.70 -42.23 8.23
C ALA A 150 -19.50 -42.94 7.12
N ARG A 151 -18.81 -43.58 6.16
CA ARG A 151 -19.44 -44.38 5.10
C ARG A 151 -20.12 -45.63 5.64
N GLU A 152 -19.47 -46.33 6.57
CA GLU A 152 -20.05 -47.52 7.23
C GLU A 152 -21.32 -47.15 7.99
N LEU A 153 -21.30 -46.13 8.84
CA LEU A 153 -22.48 -45.67 9.59
C LEU A 153 -23.61 -45.19 8.66
N ALA A 154 -23.29 -44.49 7.57
CA ALA A 154 -24.28 -44.06 6.59
C ALA A 154 -24.90 -45.25 5.84
N ALA A 155 -24.10 -46.27 5.47
CA ALA A 155 -24.58 -47.50 4.84
C ALA A 155 -25.42 -48.35 5.81
N ASP A 156 -25.03 -48.44 7.07
CA ASP A 156 -25.76 -49.10 8.15
C ASP A 156 -27.13 -48.47 8.40
N THR A 157 -27.18 -47.15 8.42
CA THR A 157 -28.44 -46.39 8.49
C THR A 157 -29.27 -46.58 7.23
N ALA A 158 -28.65 -46.55 6.05
CA ALA A 158 -29.31 -46.74 4.76
C ALA A 158 -29.96 -48.14 4.58
N ARG A 159 -29.44 -49.19 5.22
CA ARG A 159 -30.12 -50.52 5.24
C ARG A 159 -31.54 -50.45 5.82
N HIS A 160 -31.81 -49.46 6.66
CA HIS A 160 -33.08 -49.25 7.34
C HIS A 160 -33.87 -48.03 6.81
N SER A 161 -33.30 -47.26 5.87
CA SER A 161 -33.96 -46.13 5.19
C SER A 161 -33.65 -46.15 3.69
N PRO A 162 -34.54 -46.72 2.85
CA PRO A 162 -34.31 -46.85 1.41
C PRO A 162 -34.07 -45.50 0.72
N GLY A 163 -34.74 -44.44 1.17
CA GLY A 163 -34.55 -43.09 0.62
C GLY A 163 -33.16 -42.51 0.90
N LEU A 164 -32.54 -42.85 2.03
CA LEU A 164 -31.15 -42.50 2.32
C LEU A 164 -30.19 -43.32 1.46
N GLY A 165 -30.42 -44.64 1.33
CA GLY A 165 -29.63 -45.50 0.45
C GLY A 165 -29.68 -45.09 -1.03
N ASP A 166 -30.78 -44.48 -1.45
CA ASP A 166 -30.92 -43.86 -2.76
C ASP A 166 -30.05 -42.60 -2.94
N GLU A 167 -30.01 -41.70 -1.96
CA GLU A 167 -29.13 -40.51 -2.01
C GLU A 167 -27.64 -40.87 -1.89
N VAL A 168 -27.28 -41.81 -1.01
CA VAL A 168 -25.88 -42.28 -0.87
C VAL A 168 -25.39 -42.92 -2.17
N ARG A 169 -26.22 -43.73 -2.84
CA ARG A 169 -25.88 -44.31 -4.16
C ARG A 169 -25.82 -43.25 -5.27
N ARG A 170 -26.70 -42.24 -5.26
CA ARG A 170 -26.66 -41.11 -6.21
C ARG A 170 -25.37 -40.28 -6.12
N ARG A 171 -24.67 -40.35 -4.98
CA ARG A 171 -23.42 -39.62 -4.70
C ARG A 171 -22.18 -40.53 -4.66
N ASP A 172 -22.25 -41.73 -5.25
CA ASP A 172 -21.15 -42.69 -5.30
C ASP A 172 -20.50 -42.98 -3.92
N GLY A 173 -21.29 -42.96 -2.84
CA GLY A 173 -20.80 -43.16 -1.47
C GLY A 173 -20.07 -41.96 -0.85
N HIS A 174 -20.22 -40.76 -1.39
CA HIS A 174 -19.83 -39.52 -0.70
C HIS A 174 -20.79 -39.22 0.46
N VAL A 175 -20.22 -38.93 1.63
CA VAL A 175 -20.95 -38.60 2.88
C VAL A 175 -20.33 -37.35 3.50
N PRO A 176 -21.11 -36.47 4.14
CA PRO A 176 -20.57 -35.27 4.78
C PRO A 176 -19.82 -35.67 6.05
N LEU A 177 -18.49 -35.61 5.99
CA LEU A 177 -17.57 -36.15 6.99
C LEU A 177 -17.71 -35.46 8.34
N LEU A 178 -17.72 -34.12 8.37
CA LEU A 178 -17.67 -33.34 9.62
C LEU A 178 -18.94 -33.53 10.46
N ARG A 179 -20.03 -34.03 9.87
CA ARG A 179 -21.29 -34.29 10.58
C ARG A 179 -21.24 -35.49 11.54
N LEU A 180 -20.24 -36.37 11.41
CA LEU A 180 -20.15 -37.61 12.21
C LEU A 180 -18.87 -37.63 13.08
N PRO A 181 -18.83 -36.86 14.20
CA PRO A 181 -17.69 -36.84 15.10
C PRO A 181 -17.57 -38.12 15.93
N PHE A 182 -16.35 -38.48 16.29
CA PHE A 182 -16.01 -39.57 17.21
C PHE A 182 -15.08 -39.06 18.32
N ALA A 183 -15.22 -39.60 19.53
CA ALA A 183 -14.27 -39.34 20.61
C ALA A 183 -12.88 -39.88 20.25
N ALA A 184 -11.84 -39.10 20.54
CA ALA A 184 -10.47 -39.40 20.18
C ALA A 184 -9.53 -39.38 21.39
N GLU A 185 -8.54 -40.26 21.35
CA GLU A 185 -7.49 -40.38 22.35
C GLU A 185 -6.26 -39.53 22.01
N GLY A 186 -5.61 -38.99 23.04
CA GLY A 186 -4.39 -38.19 22.93
C GLY A 186 -4.55 -36.76 23.45
N THR A 187 -3.44 -36.04 23.52
CA THR A 187 -3.34 -34.68 24.06
C THR A 187 -2.50 -33.80 23.12
N ALA A 188 -2.66 -32.48 23.23
CA ALA A 188 -1.71 -31.54 22.64
C ALA A 188 -0.29 -31.72 23.25
N PRO A 189 0.79 -31.35 22.52
CA PRO A 189 2.13 -31.29 23.10
C PRO A 189 2.17 -30.31 24.28
N GLU A 190 2.99 -30.56 25.30
CA GLU A 190 2.91 -29.91 26.63
C GLU A 190 2.81 -28.37 26.60
N THR A 191 3.51 -27.72 25.66
CA THR A 191 3.59 -26.26 25.49
C THR A 191 2.46 -25.64 24.67
N TYR A 192 1.47 -26.45 24.25
CA TYR A 192 0.29 -26.04 23.47
C TYR A 192 -0.99 -26.60 24.11
N ASP A 193 -2.12 -25.97 23.83
CA ASP A 193 -3.41 -26.27 24.49
C ASP A 193 -4.33 -27.11 23.60
N THR A 194 -4.19 -26.96 22.28
CA THR A 194 -4.90 -27.72 21.25
C THR A 194 -3.94 -28.09 20.12
N VAL A 195 -4.13 -29.24 19.48
CA VAL A 195 -3.49 -29.62 18.23
C VAL A 195 -4.51 -30.20 17.24
N VAL A 196 -4.52 -29.66 16.02
CA VAL A 196 -5.22 -30.25 14.89
C VAL A 196 -4.24 -31.21 14.19
N VAL A 197 -4.63 -32.46 13.98
CA VAL A 197 -3.82 -33.51 13.34
C VAL A 197 -4.51 -33.93 12.04
N LEU A 198 -3.80 -33.81 10.93
CA LEU A 198 -4.31 -34.03 9.58
C LEU A 198 -3.44 -35.06 8.84
N PRO A 199 -3.80 -36.36 8.88
CA PRO A 199 -3.19 -37.38 8.02
C PRO A 199 -3.50 -37.06 6.56
N LEU A 200 -2.48 -36.82 5.74
CA LEU A 200 -2.67 -36.33 4.38
C LEU A 200 -3.08 -37.48 3.46
N ARG A 201 -4.18 -37.28 2.71
CA ARG A 201 -4.83 -38.36 1.94
C ARG A 201 -3.95 -38.91 0.81
N ASP A 202 -3.22 -38.04 0.14
CA ASP A 202 -2.48 -38.34 -1.09
C ASP A 202 -1.31 -37.36 -1.30
N THR A 203 -0.40 -37.67 -2.23
CA THR A 203 0.76 -36.83 -2.54
C THR A 203 0.37 -35.42 -3.03
N ALA A 204 -0.80 -35.24 -3.66
CA ALA A 204 -1.24 -33.91 -4.08
C ALA A 204 -1.75 -33.04 -2.90
N ALA A 205 -2.17 -33.68 -1.80
CA ALA A 205 -2.40 -33.04 -0.51
C ALA A 205 -1.09 -32.71 0.22
N GLU A 206 -0.09 -33.59 0.16
CA GLU A 206 1.28 -33.33 0.65
C GLU A 206 1.92 -32.13 -0.06
N ASP A 207 1.96 -32.16 -1.40
CA ASP A 207 2.48 -31.06 -2.24
C ASP A 207 1.74 -29.73 -1.95
N LEU A 208 0.44 -29.78 -1.66
CA LEU A 208 -0.36 -28.60 -1.31
C LEU A 208 0.00 -28.05 0.07
N ALA A 209 0.08 -28.92 1.08
CA ALA A 209 0.47 -28.52 2.42
C ALA A 209 1.88 -27.90 2.42
N GLU A 210 2.85 -28.53 1.77
CA GLU A 210 4.24 -28.02 1.67
C GLU A 210 4.31 -26.64 0.99
N ARG A 211 3.59 -26.44 -0.13
CA ARG A 211 3.52 -25.12 -0.79
C ARG A 211 2.92 -24.06 0.12
N LEU A 212 1.84 -24.36 0.84
CA LEU A 212 1.19 -23.40 1.73
C LEU A 212 2.06 -23.05 2.94
N LEU A 213 2.80 -24.01 3.50
CA LEU A 213 3.77 -23.75 4.58
C LEU A 213 4.97 -22.93 4.10
N THR A 214 5.48 -23.22 2.91
CA THR A 214 6.59 -22.47 2.29
C THR A 214 6.23 -21.02 2.00
N GLY A 215 4.97 -20.78 1.62
CA GLY A 215 4.40 -19.47 1.31
C GLY A 215 4.06 -18.57 2.51
N ILE A 216 4.30 -19.01 3.76
CA ILE A 216 4.09 -18.17 4.95
C ILE A 216 5.06 -16.98 4.93
N ASP A 217 4.52 -15.78 5.10
CA ASP A 217 5.25 -14.50 5.14
C ASP A 217 4.78 -13.61 6.31
N ASP A 218 5.43 -12.44 6.44
CA ASP A 218 5.13 -11.40 7.42
C ASP A 218 3.64 -10.98 7.47
N ALA A 219 2.90 -11.08 6.35
CA ALA A 219 1.51 -10.63 6.29
C ALA A 219 0.60 -11.48 7.18
N LEU A 220 0.95 -12.74 7.46
CA LEU A 220 0.18 -13.59 8.36
C LEU A 220 0.16 -13.04 9.79
N LEU A 221 1.32 -12.60 10.31
CA LEU A 221 1.46 -12.02 11.64
C LEU A 221 0.94 -10.57 11.73
N LEU A 222 0.99 -9.81 10.64
CA LEU A 222 0.39 -8.48 10.55
C LEU A 222 -1.15 -8.54 10.50
N ALA A 223 -1.71 -9.53 9.79
CA ALA A 223 -3.14 -9.71 9.63
C ALA A 223 -3.83 -10.35 10.84
N LEU A 224 -3.09 -11.14 11.63
CA LEU A 224 -3.59 -11.84 12.81
C LEU A 224 -2.89 -11.33 14.08
N PRO A 225 -3.27 -10.14 14.61
CA PRO A 225 -2.61 -9.55 15.77
C PRO A 225 -2.83 -10.29 17.09
N GLY A 226 -3.58 -11.40 17.10
CA GLY A 226 -3.63 -12.36 18.21
C GLY A 226 -2.45 -13.36 18.21
N LEU A 227 -1.69 -13.46 17.12
CA LEU A 227 -0.48 -14.29 17.05
C LEU A 227 0.79 -13.46 17.31
N GLU A 228 1.69 -14.01 18.12
CA GLU A 228 3.04 -13.50 18.34
C GLU A 228 4.10 -14.39 17.72
N GLU A 229 3.84 -15.68 17.52
CA GLU A 229 4.81 -16.64 17.00
C GLU A 229 4.17 -17.68 16.07
N VAL A 230 4.81 -17.94 14.94
CA VAL A 230 4.51 -19.05 14.03
C VAL A 230 5.79 -19.85 13.80
N VAL A 231 5.79 -21.12 14.23
CA VAL A 231 6.86 -22.09 13.98
C VAL A 231 6.44 -23.02 12.85
N VAL A 232 7.32 -23.27 11.89
CA VAL A 232 7.09 -24.10 10.71
C VAL A 232 8.21 -25.14 10.60
N GLU A 233 7.84 -26.41 10.56
CA GLU A 233 8.75 -27.55 10.41
C GLU A 233 8.29 -28.42 9.25
N VAL A 234 9.16 -28.67 8.28
CA VAL A 234 8.88 -29.51 7.11
C VAL A 234 9.97 -30.57 7.00
N GLY A 235 9.58 -31.85 7.04
CA GLY A 235 10.51 -32.98 7.01
C GLY A 235 11.52 -32.94 8.16
N GLU A 236 12.77 -33.34 7.88
CA GLU A 236 13.89 -33.31 8.83
C GLU A 236 14.62 -31.96 8.89
N GLY A 237 14.12 -30.92 8.19
CA GLY A 237 14.73 -29.59 8.20
C GLY A 237 14.62 -28.87 9.55
N ASP A 238 15.48 -27.86 9.73
CA ASP A 238 15.43 -26.95 10.87
C ASP A 238 14.09 -26.19 10.95
N ALA A 239 13.65 -25.89 12.17
CA ALA A 239 12.40 -25.18 12.41
C ALA A 239 12.52 -23.70 12.02
N ARG A 240 11.76 -23.26 11.01
CA ARG A 240 11.60 -21.83 10.70
C ARG A 240 10.69 -21.19 11.74
N THR A 241 11.10 -20.09 12.34
CA THR A 241 10.28 -19.32 13.29
C THR A 241 10.09 -17.90 12.78
N LEU A 242 8.83 -17.46 12.72
CA LEU A 242 8.44 -16.06 12.54
C LEU A 242 7.90 -15.54 13.86
N ARG A 243 8.46 -14.45 14.38
CA ARG A 243 8.04 -13.83 15.64
C ARG A 243 7.71 -12.36 15.44
N ARG A 244 6.57 -11.92 15.97
CA ARG A 244 6.11 -10.52 15.97
C ARG A 244 6.40 -9.86 17.30
N LEU A 245 7.00 -8.68 17.26
CA LEU A 245 7.28 -7.81 18.40
C LEU A 245 6.74 -6.41 18.10
N THR A 246 6.04 -5.79 19.05
CA THR A 246 5.58 -4.39 18.90
C THR A 246 6.61 -3.47 19.56
N GLU A 247 7.19 -2.56 18.78
CA GLU A 247 8.15 -1.55 19.24
C GLU A 247 7.44 -0.21 19.46
N GLY A 248 7.46 0.29 20.70
CA GLY A 248 7.03 1.65 21.05
C GLY A 248 5.68 1.77 21.77
N THR A 249 5.60 2.77 22.67
CA THR A 249 4.44 3.10 23.50
C THR A 249 3.34 3.82 22.72
N GLU A 250 2.11 3.69 23.24
CA GLU A 250 0.89 4.34 22.76
C GLU A 250 0.99 5.87 22.83
N HIS A 251 1.59 6.50 21.82
CA HIS A 251 1.35 7.90 21.49
C HIS A 251 0.02 8.00 20.75
N GLY A 252 -1.05 7.53 21.40
CA GLY A 252 -2.38 8.01 21.09
C GLY A 252 -2.39 9.49 21.41
N ALA A 253 -2.54 10.33 20.38
CA ALA A 253 -2.94 11.71 20.60
C ALA A 253 -4.35 11.65 21.22
N ALA A 254 -4.40 11.67 22.55
CA ALA A 254 -5.63 11.96 23.26
C ALA A 254 -6.09 13.31 22.73
N ALA A 255 -7.22 13.32 22.02
CA ALA A 255 -7.78 14.54 21.47
C ALA A 255 -7.89 15.59 22.58
N ASP A 256 -7.43 16.78 22.23
CA ASP A 256 -7.22 17.91 23.12
C ASP A 256 -8.39 18.09 24.11
N ARG A 257 -8.09 17.95 25.40
CA ARG A 257 -8.97 18.34 26.51
C ARG A 257 -8.37 19.53 27.25
N THR A 258 -8.02 20.57 26.51
CA THR A 258 -7.97 21.95 27.03
C THR A 258 -9.39 22.35 27.45
N GLY A 259 -9.66 22.17 28.74
CA GLY A 259 -10.89 22.69 29.34
C GLY A 259 -10.76 24.20 29.54
N THR A 260 -11.48 24.98 28.72
CA THR A 260 -11.80 26.37 29.07
C THR A 260 -13.27 26.68 28.78
N ASP A 261 -13.97 26.98 29.86
CA ASP A 261 -15.30 27.60 30.00
C ASP A 261 -16.57 26.88 29.53
N ALA A 262 -17.67 27.17 30.23
CA ALA A 262 -18.89 26.38 30.28
C ALA A 262 -19.96 26.87 29.29
N GLY A 263 -20.08 26.15 28.17
CA GLY A 263 -21.27 26.20 27.29
C GLY A 263 -21.85 24.80 27.12
N GLN A 264 -22.99 24.51 27.78
CA GLN A 264 -23.65 23.20 27.68
C GLN A 264 -24.23 22.96 26.27
N VAL A 265 -23.43 22.38 25.38
CA VAL A 265 -23.92 21.66 24.21
C VAL A 265 -24.14 20.21 24.63
N ALA A 266 -25.37 19.71 24.49
CA ALA A 266 -25.69 18.33 24.81
C ALA A 266 -24.88 17.36 23.91
N PRO A 267 -24.37 16.24 24.43
CA PRO A 267 -23.67 15.26 23.62
C PRO A 267 -24.61 14.67 22.57
N ASP A 268 -24.15 14.58 21.32
CA ASP A 268 -24.91 13.98 20.22
C ASP A 268 -25.22 12.50 20.53
N PRO A 269 -26.49 12.09 20.60
CA PRO A 269 -26.87 10.71 20.89
C PRO A 269 -26.56 9.71 19.76
N SER A 270 -26.03 10.13 18.61
CA SER A 270 -25.76 9.25 17.46
C SER A 270 -24.69 8.18 17.70
N GLY A 271 -23.71 8.45 18.57
CA GLY A 271 -22.65 7.49 18.95
C GLY A 271 -21.74 6.97 17.82
N ALA A 272 -21.86 7.55 16.61
CA ALA A 272 -21.42 6.94 15.36
C ALA A 272 -19.93 7.14 15.02
N ASP A 273 -19.26 8.14 15.60
CA ASP A 273 -17.89 8.52 15.22
C ASP A 273 -16.84 8.21 16.29
N ARG A 274 -16.84 6.96 16.77
CA ARG A 274 -15.74 6.41 17.60
C ARG A 274 -14.76 5.60 16.75
N THR A 275 -14.14 6.27 15.78
CA THR A 275 -13.02 5.72 15.01
C THR A 275 -11.74 5.80 15.85
N THR A 276 -11.16 4.65 16.19
CA THR A 276 -9.90 4.59 16.95
C THR A 276 -8.73 4.37 15.99
N THR A 277 -7.73 5.26 16.03
CA THR A 277 -6.50 5.17 15.21
C THR A 277 -5.30 4.83 16.08
N ALA A 278 -4.48 3.87 15.65
CA ALA A 278 -3.23 3.49 16.30
C ALA A 278 -2.07 3.44 15.29
N HIS A 279 -1.01 4.19 15.55
CA HIS A 279 0.27 4.08 14.84
C HIS A 279 1.22 3.21 15.65
N ARG A 280 1.89 2.24 15.01
CA ARG A 280 2.83 1.32 15.67
C ARG A 280 4.05 1.05 14.78
N THR A 281 5.15 0.67 15.41
CA THR A 281 6.25 -0.01 14.73
C THR A 281 6.19 -1.48 15.12
N VAL A 282 6.19 -2.37 14.14
CA VAL A 282 6.11 -3.82 14.34
C VAL A 282 7.38 -4.43 13.77
N ARG A 283 8.14 -5.16 14.58
CA ARG A 283 9.32 -5.91 14.14
C ARG A 283 8.92 -7.37 13.98
N ILE A 284 9.19 -7.93 12.80
CA ILE A 284 9.03 -9.35 12.53
C ILE A 284 10.42 -9.96 12.39
N GLU A 285 10.72 -10.93 13.24
CA GLU A 285 11.94 -11.72 13.20
C GLU A 285 11.61 -13.04 12.48
N ASP A 286 12.11 -13.25 11.27
CA ASP A 286 12.05 -14.54 10.57
C ASP A 286 13.45 -15.16 10.50
N THR A 287 13.58 -16.39 10.98
CA THR A 287 14.83 -17.17 10.88
C THR A 287 15.26 -17.44 9.43
N ARG A 288 14.34 -17.36 8.45
CA ARG A 288 14.64 -17.50 7.02
C ARG A 288 14.96 -16.16 6.36
N ASP A 289 14.03 -15.20 6.40
CA ASP A 289 14.09 -13.97 5.61
C ASP A 289 14.65 -12.74 6.36
N GLY A 290 15.13 -12.95 7.59
CA GLY A 290 15.76 -11.95 8.45
C GLY A 290 14.76 -11.15 9.30
N THR A 291 15.23 -10.03 9.86
CA THR A 291 14.37 -9.10 10.60
C THR A 291 13.80 -8.04 9.67
N THR A 292 12.48 -7.92 9.60
CA THR A 292 11.77 -6.83 8.90
C THR A 292 11.14 -5.88 9.92
N ARG A 293 11.38 -4.56 9.79
CA ARG A 293 10.62 -3.55 10.52
C ARG A 293 9.48 -3.04 9.67
N TRP A 294 8.30 -2.90 10.26
CA TRP A 294 7.09 -2.42 9.62
C TRP A 294 6.56 -1.21 10.37
N ARG A 295 6.23 -0.13 9.65
CA ARG A 295 5.44 0.96 10.17
C ARG A 295 3.97 0.72 9.81
N THR A 296 3.11 0.70 10.81
CA THR A 296 1.69 0.40 10.64
C THR A 296 0.80 1.53 11.13
N VAL A 297 -0.32 1.76 10.44
CA VAL A 297 -1.49 2.44 11.00
C VAL A 297 -2.68 1.51 10.96
N SER A 298 -3.41 1.42 12.06
CA SER A 298 -4.65 0.66 12.17
C SER A 298 -5.78 1.59 12.58
N GLN A 299 -6.88 1.57 11.84
CA GLN A 299 -8.14 2.20 12.19
C GLN A 299 -9.23 1.15 12.39
N HIS A 300 -10.10 1.36 13.36
CA HIS A 300 -11.27 0.51 13.59
C HIS A 300 -12.41 1.30 14.23
N GLY A 301 -13.64 0.81 14.06
CA GLY A 301 -14.83 1.44 14.63
C GLY A 301 -16.10 0.60 14.42
N PRO A 302 -17.25 1.06 14.93
CA PRO A 302 -18.54 0.42 14.67
C PRO A 302 -18.98 0.61 13.21
N LEU A 303 -19.80 -0.32 12.70
CA LEU A 303 -20.48 -0.20 11.41
C LEU A 303 -21.94 0.21 11.59
N ALA A 304 -22.38 1.18 10.79
CA ALA A 304 -23.78 1.58 10.71
C ALA A 304 -24.64 0.44 10.10
N PRO A 305 -25.83 0.12 10.65
CA PRO A 305 -26.66 -1.00 10.18
C PRO A 305 -27.02 -0.94 8.69
N GLU A 306 -27.12 0.27 8.12
CA GLU A 306 -27.49 0.54 6.73
C GLU A 306 -26.44 0.00 5.75
N LEU A 307 -25.14 0.08 6.11
CA LEU A 307 -24.03 -0.48 5.33
C LEU A 307 -24.11 -2.00 5.24
N LEU A 308 -24.76 -2.64 6.22
CA LEU A 308 -24.93 -4.09 6.33
C LEU A 308 -26.29 -4.58 5.84
N ALA A 309 -27.19 -3.70 5.37
CA ALA A 309 -28.56 -4.07 5.00
C ALA A 309 -28.64 -5.11 3.88
N GLY A 310 -27.70 -5.08 2.94
CA GLY A 310 -27.56 -6.05 1.84
C GLY A 310 -26.56 -7.18 2.11
N ARG A 311 -26.21 -7.45 3.39
CA ARG A 311 -25.23 -8.47 3.81
C ARG A 311 -25.86 -9.66 4.52
N SER A 312 -25.10 -10.75 4.64
CA SER A 312 -25.53 -11.96 5.33
C SER A 312 -25.85 -11.70 6.82
N VAL A 313 -26.57 -12.63 7.45
CA VAL A 313 -26.85 -12.55 8.90
C VAL A 313 -25.55 -12.61 9.71
N GLU A 314 -24.56 -13.40 9.27
CA GLU A 314 -23.27 -13.54 9.94
C GLU A 314 -22.45 -12.24 9.93
N GLU A 315 -22.41 -11.54 8.78
CA GLU A 315 -21.78 -10.21 8.66
C GLU A 315 -22.53 -9.16 9.49
N ARG A 316 -23.88 -9.16 9.48
CA ARG A 316 -24.69 -8.26 10.30
C ARG A 316 -24.47 -8.43 11.81
N LEU A 317 -24.05 -9.61 12.25
CA LEU A 317 -23.68 -9.89 13.65
C LEU A 317 -22.23 -9.50 14.00
N ARG A 318 -21.49 -8.89 13.05
CA ARG A 318 -20.16 -8.28 13.26
C ARG A 318 -20.20 -6.79 12.88
N PRO A 319 -20.87 -5.92 13.66
CA PRO A 319 -21.04 -4.50 13.36
C PRO A 319 -19.77 -3.68 13.71
N HIS A 320 -18.60 -4.15 13.27
CA HIS A 320 -17.32 -3.47 13.41
C HIS A 320 -16.52 -3.58 12.13
N TRP A 321 -15.69 -2.57 11.87
CA TRP A 321 -14.75 -2.58 10.76
C TRP A 321 -13.32 -2.37 11.26
N SER A 322 -12.36 -2.80 10.45
CA SER A 322 -10.95 -2.50 10.64
C SER A 322 -10.24 -2.31 9.30
N VAL A 323 -9.28 -1.38 9.27
CA VAL A 323 -8.32 -1.21 8.19
C VAL A 323 -6.94 -1.03 8.79
N THR A 324 -5.94 -1.75 8.27
CA THR A 324 -4.54 -1.61 8.63
C THR A 324 -3.70 -1.48 7.36
N TRP A 325 -2.88 -0.43 7.32
CA TRP A 325 -1.79 -0.30 6.35
C TRP A 325 -0.47 -0.64 7.03
N ALA A 326 0.38 -1.38 6.33
CA ALA A 326 1.73 -1.69 6.76
C ALA A 326 2.74 -1.43 5.64
N VAL A 327 3.82 -0.72 5.97
CA VAL A 327 4.93 -0.39 5.07
C VAL A 327 6.23 -0.87 5.70
N PRO A 328 7.05 -1.70 5.02
CA PRO A 328 8.32 -2.14 5.57
C PRO A 328 9.35 -1.01 5.51
N LEU A 329 10.35 -1.09 6.38
CA LEU A 329 11.44 -0.14 6.52
C LEU A 329 12.77 -0.84 6.25
N ASP A 330 13.71 -0.15 5.63
CA ASP A 330 15.10 -0.58 5.55
C ASP A 330 15.87 -0.27 6.86
N SER A 331 17.18 -0.53 6.85
CA SER A 331 18.11 -0.26 7.96
C SER A 331 18.12 1.22 8.38
N GLU A 332 17.88 2.12 7.44
CA GLU A 332 17.90 3.57 7.56
C GLU A 332 16.52 4.14 7.98
N GLY A 333 15.48 3.31 8.07
CA GLY A 333 14.12 3.72 8.41
C GLY A 333 13.36 4.35 7.24
N VAL A 334 13.85 4.20 6.02
CA VAL A 334 13.22 4.66 4.78
C VAL A 334 12.21 3.60 4.31
N PRO A 335 11.04 3.99 3.76
CA PRO A 335 10.07 3.02 3.28
C PRO A 335 10.61 2.16 2.12
N ALA A 336 10.49 0.85 2.28
CA ALA A 336 10.82 -0.17 1.28
C ALA A 336 9.54 -0.76 0.65
N PHE A 337 9.70 -1.58 -0.40
CA PHE A 337 8.58 -2.30 -1.00
C PHE A 337 8.25 -3.58 -0.20
N PRO A 338 6.96 -3.91 0.04
CA PRO A 338 6.56 -5.19 0.62
C PRO A 338 7.08 -6.39 -0.18
N ARG A 339 7.62 -7.39 0.52
CA ARG A 339 7.95 -8.71 -0.03
C ARG A 339 6.73 -9.64 -0.13
N THR A 340 5.63 -9.24 0.52
CA THR A 340 4.36 -9.97 0.58
C THR A 340 3.62 -9.95 -0.75
N ALA A 341 2.63 -10.80 -0.93
CA ALA A 341 1.79 -10.78 -2.13
C ALA A 341 1.16 -9.38 -2.36
N PRO A 342 1.22 -8.80 -3.57
CA PRO A 342 0.70 -7.47 -3.86
C PRO A 342 -0.82 -7.54 -4.12
N VAL A 343 -1.56 -7.94 -3.10
CA VAL A 343 -3.02 -8.11 -3.10
C VAL A 343 -3.63 -7.47 -1.85
N VAL A 344 -4.96 -7.30 -1.84
CA VAL A 344 -5.68 -6.88 -0.63
C VAL A 344 -5.89 -8.07 0.31
N HIS A 345 -5.68 -7.88 1.60
CA HIS A 345 -5.89 -8.90 2.63
C HIS A 345 -7.21 -8.66 3.38
N ALA A 346 -8.04 -9.69 3.56
CA ALA A 346 -9.34 -9.59 4.22
C ALA A 346 -9.74 -10.80 5.10
N PRO A 347 -9.05 -11.04 6.24
CA PRO A 347 -7.68 -10.64 6.56
C PRO A 347 -6.64 -11.58 5.90
N THR A 348 -7.11 -12.62 5.21
CA THR A 348 -6.29 -13.52 4.38
C THR A 348 -5.99 -12.85 3.03
N PRO A 349 -4.94 -13.27 2.28
CA PRO A 349 -4.80 -12.88 0.88
C PRO A 349 -6.10 -13.11 0.10
N SER A 350 -6.43 -12.17 -0.78
CA SER A 350 -7.51 -12.27 -1.77
C SER A 350 -6.90 -12.23 -3.18
N ASP A 351 -7.72 -12.44 -4.21
CA ASP A 351 -7.31 -12.31 -5.61
C ASP A 351 -7.51 -10.86 -6.13
N GLU A 352 -7.81 -9.90 -5.25
CA GLU A 352 -7.85 -8.45 -5.57
C GLU A 352 -6.42 -7.88 -5.65
N PRO A 353 -5.92 -7.48 -6.84
CA PRO A 353 -4.56 -6.97 -6.99
C PRO A 353 -4.40 -5.59 -6.35
N LEU A 354 -3.27 -5.34 -5.70
CA LEU A 354 -2.94 -4.05 -5.08
C LEU A 354 -1.78 -3.36 -5.83
N GLY A 355 -2.03 -2.12 -6.24
CA GLY A 355 -1.10 -1.22 -6.92
C GLY A 355 -0.56 -0.10 -6.03
N VAL A 356 -1.00 -0.03 -4.77
CA VAL A 356 -0.42 0.83 -3.72
C VAL A 356 0.86 0.16 -3.19
N PRO A 357 1.96 0.90 -2.96
CA PRO A 357 3.26 0.36 -2.50
C PRO A 357 3.27 0.05 -0.98
N ALA A 358 2.22 -0.58 -0.46
CA ALA A 358 2.03 -0.92 0.94
C ALA A 358 1.11 -2.14 1.07
N LEU A 359 1.20 -2.87 2.18
CA LEU A 359 0.26 -3.96 2.50
C LEU A 359 -1.03 -3.38 3.07
N LEU A 360 -2.17 -3.74 2.49
CA LEU A 360 -3.51 -3.41 3.01
C LEU A 360 -4.18 -4.66 3.60
N ILE A 361 -4.54 -4.59 4.88
CA ILE A 361 -5.41 -5.56 5.56
C ILE A 361 -6.69 -4.85 5.96
N ALA A 362 -7.85 -5.27 5.47
CA ALA A 362 -9.13 -4.61 5.72
C ALA A 362 -10.27 -5.61 5.91
N SER A 363 -11.27 -5.28 6.73
CA SER A 363 -12.48 -6.07 6.94
C SER A 363 -13.47 -5.99 5.77
N LEU A 364 -12.98 -6.12 4.53
CA LEU A 364 -13.79 -6.05 3.32
C LEU A 364 -14.76 -7.24 3.22
N PRO A 365 -16.02 -7.01 2.82
CA PRO A 365 -16.94 -8.11 2.56
C PRO A 365 -16.45 -8.87 1.33
N LEU A 366 -16.30 -10.18 1.45
CA LEU A 366 -15.88 -11.04 0.35
C LEU A 366 -17.09 -11.74 -0.29
N ASP A 367 -16.95 -12.14 -1.55
CA ASP A 367 -17.94 -12.96 -2.23
C ASP A 367 -17.99 -14.42 -1.70
N THR A 368 -18.85 -15.25 -2.29
CA THR A 368 -19.00 -16.66 -1.88
C THR A 368 -17.75 -17.51 -2.13
N SER A 369 -16.88 -17.12 -3.07
CA SER A 369 -15.58 -17.77 -3.31
C SER A 369 -14.49 -17.32 -2.33
N ARG A 370 -14.77 -16.25 -1.58
CA ARG A 370 -13.85 -15.54 -0.68
C ARG A 370 -12.61 -14.98 -1.37
N ARG A 371 -12.62 -14.83 -2.70
CA ARG A 371 -11.47 -14.37 -3.49
C ARG A 371 -11.58 -12.92 -3.94
N HIS A 372 -12.80 -12.42 -4.09
CA HIS A 372 -13.05 -11.05 -4.54
C HIS A 372 -13.86 -10.26 -3.53
N ALA A 373 -13.65 -8.93 -3.52
CA ALA A 373 -14.45 -8.04 -2.69
C ALA A 373 -15.86 -7.92 -3.27
N ALA A 374 -16.87 -8.18 -2.43
CA ALA A 374 -18.26 -8.04 -2.83
C ALA A 374 -18.61 -6.54 -3.01
N PRO A 375 -19.09 -6.10 -4.19
CA PRO A 375 -19.40 -4.69 -4.42
C PRO A 375 -20.58 -4.21 -3.55
N GLY A 376 -20.56 -2.93 -3.20
CA GLY A 376 -21.65 -2.25 -2.49
C GLY A 376 -21.17 -1.31 -1.37
N PRO A 377 -22.10 -0.67 -0.64
CA PRO A 377 -21.82 0.47 0.23
C PRO A 377 -20.77 0.22 1.33
N LEU A 378 -20.66 -0.99 1.86
CA LEU A 378 -19.64 -1.36 2.84
C LEU A 378 -18.22 -1.34 2.23
N THR A 379 -18.06 -1.82 0.99
CA THR A 379 -16.78 -1.77 0.27
C THR A 379 -16.40 -0.33 -0.05
N ASP A 380 -17.35 0.48 -0.51
CA ASP A 380 -17.13 1.91 -0.78
C ASP A 380 -16.72 2.66 0.50
N PHE A 381 -17.42 2.43 1.62
CA PHE A 381 -17.06 2.98 2.94
C PHE A 381 -15.64 2.57 3.38
N LEU A 382 -15.27 1.29 3.19
CA LEU A 382 -13.94 0.79 3.57
C LEU A 382 -12.83 1.33 2.66
N VAL A 383 -13.12 1.61 1.38
CA VAL A 383 -12.19 2.30 0.47
C VAL A 383 -11.89 3.72 0.97
N GLU A 384 -12.91 4.48 1.37
CA GLU A 384 -12.72 5.82 1.93
C GLU A 384 -11.94 5.79 3.25
N ARG A 385 -12.27 4.87 4.17
CA ARG A 385 -11.51 4.67 5.42
C ARG A 385 -10.07 4.22 5.18
N ALA A 386 -9.83 3.37 4.19
CA ALA A 386 -8.47 2.99 3.82
C ALA A 386 -7.68 4.16 3.24
N ALA A 387 -8.30 5.01 2.43
CA ALA A 387 -7.66 6.21 1.91
C ALA A 387 -7.36 7.26 3.01
N ASP A 388 -8.28 7.44 3.97
CA ASP A 388 -8.07 8.28 5.15
C ASP A 388 -6.88 7.77 5.99
N ALA A 389 -6.86 6.47 6.29
CA ALA A 389 -5.77 5.84 7.02
C ALA A 389 -4.43 5.96 6.29
N TYR A 390 -4.39 5.80 4.97
CA TYR A 390 -3.17 5.95 4.18
C TYR A 390 -2.61 7.38 4.22
N ALA A 391 -3.48 8.38 4.05
CA ALA A 391 -3.09 9.79 4.18
C ALA A 391 -2.56 10.09 5.60
N GLY A 392 -3.20 9.53 6.65
CA GLY A 392 -2.74 9.61 8.03
C GLY A 392 -1.36 8.98 8.27
N LEU A 393 -1.08 7.82 7.65
CA LEU A 393 0.23 7.15 7.71
C LEU A 393 1.35 8.05 7.18
N LEU A 394 1.13 8.67 6.02
CA LEU A 394 2.10 9.56 5.39
C LEU A 394 2.27 10.87 6.19
N ALA A 395 1.18 11.45 6.70
CA ALA A 395 1.23 12.66 7.53
C ALA A 395 2.04 12.46 8.83
N ALA A 396 1.86 11.30 9.49
CA ALA A 396 2.56 10.94 10.72
C ALA A 396 4.00 10.44 10.50
N TRP A 397 4.44 10.28 9.25
CA TRP A 397 5.72 9.64 8.93
C TRP A 397 6.92 10.48 9.37
N ARG A 398 7.76 9.96 10.29
CA ARG A 398 9.00 10.62 10.72
C ARG A 398 10.18 9.64 10.76
N PRO A 399 11.43 10.07 10.46
CA PRO A 399 11.78 11.34 9.83
C PRO A 399 11.21 11.46 8.41
N VAL A 400 11.08 12.69 7.90
CA VAL A 400 10.57 12.93 6.54
C VAL A 400 11.75 12.92 5.58
N THR A 401 11.89 11.87 4.78
CA THR A 401 13.00 11.70 3.82
C THR A 401 12.46 11.57 2.40
N PRO A 402 13.25 11.88 1.35
CA PRO A 402 12.80 11.76 -0.04
C PRO A 402 12.30 10.36 -0.45
N GLY A 403 12.66 9.30 0.28
CA GLY A 403 12.13 7.95 0.03
C GLY A 403 10.61 7.84 0.23
N ILE A 404 10.00 8.68 1.05
CA ILE A 404 8.52 8.69 1.24
C ILE A 404 7.76 8.99 -0.06
N ILE A 405 8.40 9.66 -1.03
CA ILE A 405 7.80 9.93 -2.35
C ILE A 405 7.53 8.61 -3.10
N GLY A 406 8.30 7.55 -2.84
CA GLY A 406 8.05 6.22 -3.39
C GLY A 406 6.76 5.56 -2.88
N LEU A 407 6.12 6.10 -1.84
CA LEU A 407 4.81 5.65 -1.37
C LEU A 407 3.63 6.25 -2.16
N VAL A 408 3.87 7.20 -3.05
CA VAL A 408 2.79 7.78 -3.86
C VAL A 408 2.31 6.74 -4.89
N PRO A 409 1.04 6.31 -4.87
CA PRO A 409 0.54 5.40 -5.90
C PRO A 409 0.51 6.10 -7.26
N GLY A 410 0.75 5.35 -8.34
CA GLY A 410 0.56 5.85 -9.70
C GLY A 410 -0.91 6.18 -10.01
N PRO A 411 -1.23 6.65 -11.23
CA PRO A 411 -2.60 6.99 -11.61
C PRO A 411 -3.44 5.76 -12.02
N LEU A 412 -2.89 4.77 -12.74
CA LEU A 412 -3.68 3.66 -13.32
C LEU A 412 -3.78 2.43 -12.42
N GLY A 413 -4.99 2.04 -12.00
CA GLY A 413 -5.22 0.88 -11.12
C GLY A 413 -5.07 -0.47 -11.83
N LYS A 414 -4.73 -1.51 -11.06
CA LYS A 414 -4.59 -2.91 -11.52
C LYS A 414 -5.92 -3.68 -11.56
N GLY A 415 -6.96 -3.16 -10.90
CA GLY A 415 -8.30 -3.74 -10.80
C GLY A 415 -9.32 -2.67 -10.39
N VAL A 416 -10.60 -3.04 -10.25
CA VAL A 416 -11.68 -2.09 -9.90
C VAL A 416 -11.47 -1.53 -8.49
N LEU A 417 -11.26 -2.40 -7.50
CA LEU A 417 -11.02 -2.01 -6.11
C LEU A 417 -9.75 -1.15 -5.97
N ASP A 418 -8.65 -1.57 -6.60
CA ASP A 418 -7.38 -0.82 -6.62
C ASP A 418 -7.51 0.55 -7.30
N GLY A 419 -8.30 0.64 -8.38
CA GLY A 419 -8.61 1.89 -9.04
C GLY A 419 -9.35 2.86 -8.12
N ALA A 420 -10.41 2.39 -7.46
CA ALA A 420 -11.18 3.18 -6.49
C ALA A 420 -10.31 3.63 -5.31
N LEU A 421 -9.53 2.71 -4.72
CA LEU A 421 -8.63 2.99 -3.61
C LEU A 421 -7.56 4.03 -3.96
N ARG A 422 -6.93 3.89 -5.13
CA ARG A 422 -5.87 4.82 -5.55
C ARG A 422 -6.43 6.19 -5.92
N GLN A 423 -7.62 6.26 -6.51
CA GLN A 423 -8.33 7.53 -6.71
C GLN A 423 -8.60 8.21 -5.36
N ALA A 424 -9.23 7.50 -4.42
CA ALA A 424 -9.55 8.02 -3.09
C ALA A 424 -8.31 8.49 -2.30
N ILE A 425 -7.16 7.80 -2.46
CA ILE A 425 -5.86 8.23 -1.91
C ILE A 425 -5.37 9.51 -2.61
N LEU A 426 -5.33 9.53 -3.95
CA LEU A 426 -4.82 10.66 -4.72
C LEU A 426 -5.64 11.94 -4.56
N ASP A 427 -6.94 11.84 -4.24
CA ASP A 427 -7.78 12.99 -3.91
C ASP A 427 -7.46 13.61 -2.53
N ARG A 428 -6.77 12.87 -1.66
CA ARG A 428 -6.36 13.29 -0.31
C ARG A 428 -4.92 13.81 -0.26
N LEU A 429 -3.98 13.09 -0.89
CA LEU A 429 -2.54 13.38 -0.78
C LEU A 429 -2.15 14.84 -1.07
N PRO A 430 -2.73 15.58 -2.04
CA PRO A 430 -2.39 16.98 -2.28
C PRO A 430 -2.57 17.91 -1.07
N ARG A 431 -3.45 17.56 -0.11
CA ARG A 431 -3.69 18.30 1.13
C ARG A 431 -2.91 17.76 2.34
N THR A 432 -2.28 16.58 2.20
CA THR A 432 -1.55 15.87 3.25
C THR A 432 -0.12 16.40 3.36
N ALA A 433 0.35 16.75 4.56
CA ALA A 433 1.71 17.24 4.77
C ALA A 433 2.68 16.07 4.99
N PHE A 434 3.44 15.68 3.96
CA PHE A 434 4.36 14.53 4.03
C PHE A 434 5.63 14.64 3.16
N LEU A 435 5.76 15.67 2.32
CA LEU A 435 6.96 15.85 1.48
C LEU A 435 8.09 16.49 2.30
N PRO A 436 9.37 16.12 2.07
CA PRO A 436 10.49 16.75 2.75
C PRO A 436 10.69 18.19 2.27
N PRO A 437 10.90 19.19 3.16
CA PRO A 437 11.39 20.50 2.77
C PRO A 437 12.87 20.43 2.34
N ALA A 438 13.30 21.35 1.48
CA ALA A 438 14.69 21.48 1.03
C ALA A 438 15.64 22.04 2.11
N ALA A 439 15.13 22.91 2.99
CA ALA A 439 15.90 23.46 4.09
C ALA A 439 16.00 22.44 5.24
N GLU A 440 17.20 21.94 5.52
CA GLU A 440 17.44 20.98 6.60
C GLU A 440 17.12 21.57 7.98
N GLY A 441 16.69 20.72 8.92
CA GLY A 441 16.33 21.14 10.28
C GLY A 441 17.51 21.34 11.23
N ALA A 442 18.71 20.86 10.86
CA ALA A 442 19.89 20.89 11.73
C ALA A 442 20.48 22.31 11.86
N ASP A 443 20.62 23.03 10.75
CA ASP A 443 21.12 24.41 10.73
C ASP A 443 20.17 25.39 11.45
N ARG A 444 18.87 25.08 11.49
CA ARG A 444 17.86 25.88 12.19
C ARG A 444 18.05 25.86 13.71
N GLN A 445 18.31 24.69 14.31
CA GLN A 445 18.59 24.63 15.76
C GLN A 445 19.89 25.36 16.15
N ALA A 446 20.78 25.66 15.21
CA ALA A 446 21.92 26.55 15.45
C ALA A 446 21.50 28.02 15.30
N ALA A 447 20.80 28.37 14.21
CA ALA A 447 20.30 29.72 13.95
C ALA A 447 19.32 30.23 15.04
N ASP A 448 18.36 29.42 15.47
CA ASP A 448 17.38 29.76 16.51
C ASP A 448 18.05 29.99 17.86
N ARG A 449 19.11 29.21 18.18
CA ARG A 449 19.92 29.42 19.40
C ARG A 449 20.81 30.66 19.32
N GLN A 450 21.26 31.04 18.12
CA GLN A 450 22.01 32.27 17.88
C GLN A 450 21.08 33.49 18.05
N ALA A 451 19.91 33.47 17.41
CA ALA A 451 18.90 34.54 17.51
C ALA A 451 18.37 34.70 18.94
N ALA A 452 18.09 33.60 19.65
CA ALA A 452 17.66 33.63 21.06
C ALA A 452 18.77 34.09 22.02
N ALA A 453 20.04 34.08 21.62
CA ALA A 453 21.16 34.60 22.41
C ALA A 453 21.41 36.11 22.19
N GLU A 454 20.83 36.72 21.16
CA GLU A 454 21.08 38.11 20.75
C GLU A 454 19.87 39.05 21.01
N GLY A 455 18.72 38.51 21.44
CA GLY A 455 17.52 39.28 21.82
C GLY A 455 17.53 39.79 23.28
N PRO A 456 16.97 40.98 23.59
CA PRO A 456 16.82 41.46 24.97
C PRO A 456 15.78 40.63 25.74
N ALA A 457 16.07 40.31 26.99
CA ALA A 457 15.17 39.52 27.84
C ALA A 457 14.06 40.39 28.47
N GLU A 458 12.86 40.39 27.88
CA GLU A 458 11.63 40.89 28.51
C GLU A 458 10.48 39.87 28.47
N SER A 459 9.51 40.04 29.36
CA SER A 459 8.54 39.01 29.76
C SER A 459 7.32 38.90 28.84
N PRO A 460 6.67 37.72 28.72
CA PRO A 460 5.58 37.51 27.77
C PRO A 460 4.28 38.19 28.22
N ALA A 461 3.71 39.00 27.34
CA ALA A 461 2.35 39.53 27.42
C ALA A 461 1.56 39.14 26.15
N GLU A 462 0.23 39.15 26.24
CA GLU A 462 -0.67 38.41 25.35
C GLU A 462 -1.00 39.17 24.05
N ASP A 463 -0.49 38.68 22.90
CA ASP A 463 -1.18 38.72 21.58
C ASP A 463 -0.31 38.00 20.50
N PRO A 464 -0.65 36.77 20.05
CA PRO A 464 0.16 36.04 19.07
C PRO A 464 -0.34 36.22 17.62
N ALA A 465 0.00 37.35 17.02
CA ALA A 465 -0.01 37.54 15.57
C ALA A 465 1.38 38.05 15.13
N ASP A 466 1.96 37.41 14.10
CA ASP A 466 3.37 37.47 13.72
C ASP A 466 4.38 37.01 14.81
N TRP A 467 4.57 35.70 14.84
CA TRP A 467 5.86 35.10 15.15
C TRP A 467 6.42 34.52 13.85
N ASP A 468 7.72 34.67 13.59
CA ASP A 468 8.35 34.25 12.34
C ASP A 468 7.97 32.81 11.94
N ALA A 469 7.51 32.66 10.70
CA ALA A 469 6.84 31.44 10.25
C ALA A 469 7.78 30.23 10.28
N VAL A 470 7.68 29.40 11.33
CA VAL A 470 8.41 28.13 11.43
C VAL A 470 8.10 27.25 10.22
N ALA A 471 9.08 27.13 9.33
CA ALA A 471 8.94 26.40 8.07
C ALA A 471 8.59 24.93 8.36
N PRO A 472 7.54 24.39 7.73
CA PRO A 472 6.87 23.19 8.19
C PRO A 472 7.77 21.95 8.12
N VAL A 473 7.65 21.07 9.11
CA VAL A 473 8.41 19.79 9.21
C VAL A 473 8.12 18.86 8.02
N ALA A 474 6.98 19.04 7.35
CA ALA A 474 6.62 18.37 6.10
C ALA A 474 5.76 19.31 5.24
N LEU A 475 6.00 19.33 3.93
CA LEU A 475 5.23 20.10 2.96
C LEU A 475 4.03 19.31 2.43
N ARG A 476 2.96 20.04 2.08
CA ARG A 476 1.80 19.51 1.35
C ARG A 476 2.09 19.60 -0.15
N PRO A 477 1.79 18.58 -0.97
CA PRO A 477 2.11 18.62 -2.40
C PRO A 477 1.52 19.80 -3.18
N ARG A 478 0.32 20.28 -2.82
CA ARG A 478 -0.29 21.47 -3.44
C ARG A 478 0.41 22.79 -3.09
N ASP A 479 1.12 22.81 -1.96
CA ASP A 479 1.79 23.97 -1.38
C ASP A 479 3.34 23.86 -1.60
N ALA A 480 3.78 22.87 -2.38
CA ALA A 480 5.18 22.51 -2.61
C ALA A 480 5.62 22.80 -4.05
N GLU A 481 6.90 23.12 -4.22
CA GLU A 481 7.50 23.52 -5.49
C GLU A 481 8.83 22.79 -5.74
N VAL A 482 9.10 22.43 -7.00
CA VAL A 482 10.39 21.91 -7.45
C VAL A 482 11.04 22.94 -8.37
N VAL A 483 12.28 23.35 -8.07
CA VAL A 483 13.05 24.25 -8.94
C VAL A 483 13.70 23.45 -10.06
N GLU A 484 13.39 23.78 -11.32
CA GLU A 484 14.00 23.12 -12.48
C GLU A 484 15.31 23.80 -12.90
N GLY A 485 16.38 23.01 -13.00
CA GLY A 485 17.70 23.46 -13.47
C GLY A 485 18.60 24.09 -12.40
N ALA A 486 18.32 23.85 -11.12
CA ALA A 486 19.14 24.25 -9.98
C ALA A 486 19.92 23.06 -9.39
N GLY A 487 21.11 23.32 -8.85
CA GLY A 487 21.87 22.32 -8.07
C GLY A 487 21.34 22.20 -6.63
N ALA A 488 21.72 21.13 -5.93
CA ALA A 488 21.33 20.92 -4.53
C ALA A 488 21.71 22.11 -3.63
N ASP A 489 22.89 22.69 -3.84
CA ASP A 489 23.42 23.81 -3.07
C ASP A 489 22.57 25.08 -3.29
N THR A 490 22.21 25.37 -4.54
CA THR A 490 21.31 26.47 -4.88
C THR A 490 19.92 26.28 -4.27
N VAL A 491 19.36 25.06 -4.36
CA VAL A 491 18.04 24.77 -3.78
C VAL A 491 18.07 24.88 -2.25
N ARG A 492 19.17 24.50 -1.58
CA ARG A 492 19.34 24.70 -0.12
C ARG A 492 19.36 26.19 0.25
N VAL A 493 20.13 27.03 -0.44
CA VAL A 493 20.17 28.49 -0.17
C VAL A 493 18.83 29.16 -0.50
N LEU A 494 18.19 28.80 -1.62
CA LEU A 494 16.85 29.30 -1.97
C LEU A 494 15.79 28.89 -0.94
N ALA A 495 15.90 27.70 -0.34
CA ALA A 495 14.95 27.21 0.66
C ALA A 495 15.01 27.95 2.01
N GLU A 496 16.08 28.72 2.27
CA GLU A 496 16.13 29.67 3.40
C GLU A 496 15.09 30.79 3.29
N VAL A 497 14.57 31.05 2.07
CA VAL A 497 13.65 32.16 1.76
C VAL A 497 12.40 31.74 0.98
N LEU A 498 12.42 30.57 0.34
CA LEU A 498 11.30 29.90 -0.31
C LEU A 498 11.00 28.58 0.42
N PRO A 499 10.23 28.60 1.53
CA PRO A 499 10.00 27.41 2.35
C PRO A 499 9.15 26.33 1.67
N SER A 500 8.55 26.62 0.52
CA SER A 500 7.82 25.69 -0.36
C SER A 500 8.71 24.71 -1.12
N LEU A 501 10.03 24.93 -1.18
CA LEU A 501 10.90 24.15 -2.04
C LEU A 501 11.15 22.71 -1.53
N LEU A 502 11.07 21.76 -2.45
CA LEU A 502 11.50 20.38 -2.28
C LEU A 502 13.00 20.21 -2.62
N PRO A 503 13.70 19.20 -2.05
CA PRO A 503 15.08 18.89 -2.40
C PRO A 503 15.34 18.73 -3.91
N ALA A 504 16.53 19.13 -4.36
CA ALA A 504 16.95 18.97 -5.75
C ALA A 504 17.07 17.49 -6.18
N GLY A 505 17.04 17.23 -7.49
CA GLY A 505 17.10 15.89 -8.08
C GLY A 505 15.75 15.16 -8.14
N LEU A 506 14.66 15.83 -7.73
CA LEU A 506 13.30 15.29 -7.72
C LEU A 506 12.48 15.65 -8.96
N GLU A 507 13.01 16.47 -9.88
CA GLU A 507 12.29 17.05 -11.03
C GLU A 507 11.71 15.99 -11.99
N ARG A 508 12.38 14.83 -12.05
CA ARG A 508 12.04 13.69 -12.92
C ARG A 508 11.08 12.68 -12.28
N ARG A 509 10.76 12.81 -10.98
CA ARG A 509 9.80 11.92 -10.30
C ARG A 509 8.41 12.04 -10.93
N VAL A 510 7.82 10.90 -11.26
CA VAL A 510 6.46 10.81 -11.83
C VAL A 510 5.43 11.02 -10.72
N GLU A 511 5.75 10.56 -9.52
CA GLU A 511 5.03 10.69 -8.27
C GLU A 511 4.64 12.15 -7.98
N LEU A 512 5.60 13.08 -8.07
CA LEU A 512 5.34 14.52 -7.89
C LEU A 512 4.47 15.13 -9.00
N ARG A 513 4.55 14.60 -10.23
CA ARG A 513 3.66 14.99 -11.33
C ARG A 513 2.23 14.49 -11.10
N THR A 514 2.07 13.27 -10.59
CA THR A 514 0.76 12.70 -10.21
C THR A 514 0.10 13.49 -9.08
N LEU A 515 0.89 14.03 -8.15
CA LEU A 515 0.40 14.91 -7.08
C LEU A 515 0.12 16.37 -7.51
N GLY A 516 0.48 16.76 -8.73
CA GLY A 516 0.31 18.13 -9.22
C GLY A 516 1.27 19.14 -8.59
N VAL A 517 2.43 18.71 -8.07
CA VAL A 517 3.45 19.59 -7.48
C VAL A 517 3.95 20.60 -8.53
N ALA A 518 4.00 21.86 -8.14
CA ALA A 518 4.38 22.95 -9.03
C ALA A 518 5.87 22.88 -9.43
N ARG A 519 6.17 23.31 -10.66
CA ARG A 519 7.50 23.30 -11.25
C ARG A 519 7.88 24.73 -11.60
N VAL A 520 8.92 25.24 -10.95
CA VAL A 520 9.35 26.64 -11.06
C VAL A 520 10.69 26.65 -11.81
N PRO A 521 10.78 27.27 -13.00
CA PRO A 521 12.08 27.47 -13.65
C PRO A 521 13.00 28.29 -12.74
N LEU A 522 14.30 27.98 -12.70
CA LEU A 522 15.26 28.73 -11.88
C LEU A 522 15.20 30.26 -12.08
N THR A 523 14.93 30.75 -13.30
CA THR A 523 14.73 32.19 -13.56
C THR A 523 13.56 32.77 -12.77
N GLU A 524 12.40 32.10 -12.73
CA GLU A 524 11.25 32.55 -11.94
C GLU A 524 11.56 32.50 -10.44
N ALA A 525 12.26 31.47 -9.97
CA ALA A 525 12.71 31.39 -8.58
C ALA A 525 13.67 32.53 -8.19
N VAL A 526 14.52 32.98 -9.12
CA VAL A 526 15.41 34.14 -8.96
C VAL A 526 14.63 35.46 -9.01
N ASP A 527 13.66 35.60 -9.91
CA ASP A 527 12.83 36.81 -10.02
C ASP A 527 12.00 37.05 -8.75
N ARG A 528 11.57 35.99 -8.07
CA ARG A 528 10.90 36.05 -6.75
C ARG A 528 11.79 36.58 -5.61
N LEU A 529 13.12 36.67 -5.80
CA LEU A 529 14.03 37.29 -4.84
C LEU A 529 14.08 38.83 -4.95
N ALA A 530 13.41 39.42 -5.94
CA ALA A 530 13.38 40.87 -6.11
C ALA A 530 12.68 41.56 -4.92
N GLY A 531 13.36 42.53 -4.31
CA GLY A 531 12.86 43.25 -3.13
C GLY A 531 13.09 42.53 -1.80
N LEU A 532 13.74 41.37 -1.79
CA LEU A 532 14.15 40.68 -0.57
C LEU A 532 15.29 41.42 0.14
N GLU A 533 15.16 41.62 1.44
CA GLU A 533 16.21 42.14 2.32
C GLU A 533 16.89 40.97 3.06
N LYS A 534 18.18 40.77 2.78
CA LYS A 534 19.06 39.76 3.40
C LYS A 534 20.49 40.27 3.44
N ASP A 535 21.26 39.78 4.40
CA ASP A 535 22.67 40.11 4.56
C ASP A 535 23.48 39.91 3.28
N PRO A 536 24.41 40.82 2.94
CA PRO A 536 25.31 40.68 1.80
C PRO A 536 26.03 39.31 1.72
N GLY A 537 26.39 38.73 2.88
CA GLY A 537 26.97 37.39 2.95
C GLY A 537 26.03 36.26 2.50
N TRP A 538 24.70 36.41 2.65
CA TRP A 538 23.71 35.46 2.11
C TRP A 538 23.70 35.48 0.58
N TRP A 539 23.66 36.69 0.00
CA TRP A 539 23.71 36.87 -1.45
C TRP A 539 24.98 36.25 -2.05
N ARG A 540 26.12 36.39 -1.37
CA ARG A 540 27.36 35.72 -1.80
C ARG A 540 27.24 34.20 -1.82
N ARG A 541 26.67 33.55 -0.78
CA ARG A 541 26.43 32.09 -0.78
C ARG A 541 25.54 31.66 -1.95
N LEU A 542 24.51 32.45 -2.27
CA LEU A 542 23.66 32.20 -3.44
C LEU A 542 24.49 32.29 -4.74
N TYR A 543 25.33 33.31 -4.91
CA TYR A 543 26.16 33.48 -6.09
C TYR A 543 27.26 32.41 -6.22
N ASP A 544 27.84 31.96 -5.11
CA ASP A 544 28.77 30.83 -5.05
C ASP A 544 28.05 29.55 -5.55
N SER A 545 26.83 29.28 -5.07
CA SER A 545 26.04 28.09 -5.46
C SER A 545 25.58 28.09 -6.92
N LEU A 546 25.39 29.28 -7.52
CA LEU A 546 24.98 29.47 -8.91
C LEU A 546 26.14 29.35 -9.91
N ALA A 547 27.37 29.08 -9.44
CA ALA A 547 28.53 28.91 -10.29
C ALA A 547 28.37 27.74 -11.28
N GLY A 548 28.36 28.05 -12.58
CA GLY A 548 28.19 27.06 -13.65
C GLY A 548 26.76 26.94 -14.20
N VAL A 549 25.79 27.67 -13.64
CA VAL A 549 24.48 27.88 -14.26
C VAL A 549 24.62 28.77 -15.50
N ASP A 550 23.76 28.51 -16.49
CA ASP A 550 23.62 29.28 -17.73
C ASP A 550 23.36 30.79 -17.45
N PRO A 551 24.25 31.70 -17.89
CA PRO A 551 24.13 33.14 -17.67
C PRO A 551 22.79 33.77 -18.04
N ASP A 552 22.15 33.31 -19.12
CA ASP A 552 20.90 33.91 -19.60
C ASP A 552 19.75 33.73 -18.59
N ARG A 553 19.81 32.66 -17.78
CA ARG A 553 18.83 32.36 -16.73
C ARG A 553 18.95 33.23 -15.50
N LEU A 554 20.06 33.96 -15.35
CA LEU A 554 20.42 34.74 -14.15
C LEU A 554 20.39 36.27 -14.40
N SER A 555 19.79 36.71 -15.49
CA SER A 555 19.72 38.13 -15.87
C SER A 555 18.95 39.01 -14.87
N GLY A 556 17.95 38.45 -14.17
CA GLY A 556 17.17 39.12 -13.11
C GLY A 556 17.80 39.10 -11.71
N LEU A 557 18.98 38.47 -11.53
CA LEU A 557 19.58 38.23 -10.21
C LEU A 557 19.76 39.54 -9.41
N PRO A 558 19.13 39.69 -8.22
CA PRO A 558 19.29 40.88 -7.40
C PRO A 558 20.72 41.03 -6.88
N VAL A 559 21.20 42.28 -6.78
CA VAL A 559 22.53 42.62 -6.26
C VAL A 559 22.40 43.70 -5.17
N PRO A 560 22.83 43.42 -3.92
CA PRO A 560 22.87 44.42 -2.85
C PRO A 560 24.01 45.42 -3.12
N LEU A 561 23.73 46.70 -2.89
CA LEU A 561 24.65 47.81 -3.14
C LEU A 561 25.26 48.34 -1.84
N ALA A 562 26.37 49.06 -1.95
CA ALA A 562 27.07 49.69 -0.83
C ALA A 562 26.31 50.86 -0.16
N ASP A 563 25.14 51.26 -0.68
CA ASP A 563 24.22 52.21 -0.04
C ASP A 563 23.01 51.52 0.65
N GLY A 564 23.05 50.19 0.80
CA GLY A 564 21.98 49.40 1.42
C GLY A 564 20.79 49.12 0.52
N ARG A 565 20.75 49.61 -0.73
CA ARG A 565 19.68 49.29 -1.68
C ARG A 565 20.01 48.03 -2.47
N THR A 566 18.99 47.30 -2.91
CA THR A 566 19.14 46.19 -3.85
C THR A 566 18.75 46.62 -5.26
N THR A 567 19.53 46.26 -6.28
CA THR A 567 19.18 46.48 -7.70
C THR A 567 18.93 45.16 -8.41
N ILE A 568 17.99 45.15 -9.35
CA ILE A 568 17.65 43.95 -10.13
C ILE A 568 18.60 43.86 -11.33
N GLY A 569 19.31 42.73 -11.43
CA GLY A 569 20.27 42.43 -12.49
C GLY A 569 21.68 43.02 -12.25
N PRO A 570 22.75 42.25 -12.52
CA PRO A 570 24.14 42.68 -12.29
C PRO A 570 24.69 43.63 -13.36
N ARG A 571 24.00 43.82 -14.48
CA ARG A 571 24.45 44.72 -15.56
C ARG A 571 24.48 46.17 -15.07
N GLN A 572 25.54 46.88 -15.43
CA GLN A 572 25.82 48.27 -14.98
C GLN A 572 26.11 48.41 -13.47
N VAL A 573 26.33 47.31 -12.74
CA VAL A 573 26.85 47.35 -11.37
C VAL A 573 28.38 47.37 -11.41
N LEU A 574 29.00 48.15 -10.52
CA LEU A 574 30.43 48.20 -10.31
C LEU A 574 30.85 47.30 -9.15
N LEU A 575 31.81 46.41 -9.38
CA LEU A 575 32.36 45.52 -8.35
C LEU A 575 33.55 46.17 -7.64
N PRO A 576 33.59 46.21 -6.29
CA PRO A 576 34.77 46.62 -5.54
C PRO A 576 36.00 45.80 -5.97
N THR A 577 37.13 46.47 -6.18
CA THR A 577 38.41 45.83 -6.58
C THR A 577 39.54 46.39 -5.73
N ALA A 578 40.55 45.56 -5.43
CA ALA A 578 41.72 45.99 -4.67
C ALA A 578 42.53 47.08 -5.39
N ASP A 579 42.54 47.04 -6.73
CA ASP A 579 43.21 48.01 -7.61
C ASP A 579 42.28 49.14 -8.11
N GLY A 580 41.10 49.29 -7.49
CA GLY A 580 40.16 50.36 -7.79
C GLY A 580 40.66 51.75 -7.34
N PRO A 581 39.92 52.83 -7.62
CA PRO A 581 40.18 54.10 -6.97
C PRO A 581 40.07 53.92 -5.45
N GLN A 582 40.98 54.53 -4.68
CA GLN A 582 41.04 54.45 -3.21
C GLN A 582 39.80 55.00 -2.46
N ALA A 583 38.77 55.40 -3.19
CA ALA A 583 37.48 55.81 -2.64
C ALA A 583 36.73 54.59 -2.10
N ALA A 584 36.28 54.67 -0.84
CA ALA A 584 35.42 53.64 -0.25
C ALA A 584 34.17 53.40 -1.14
N PRO A 585 33.65 52.16 -1.23
CA PRO A 585 32.43 51.83 -1.99
C PRO A 585 31.25 52.77 -1.69
N GLU A 586 31.09 53.15 -0.42
CA GLU A 586 30.13 54.15 0.07
C GLU A 586 30.29 55.53 -0.60
N ALA A 587 31.52 55.99 -0.82
CA ALA A 587 31.80 57.29 -1.42
C ALA A 587 31.44 57.32 -2.91
N LEU A 588 31.63 56.20 -3.62
CA LEU A 588 31.15 56.02 -4.99
C LEU A 588 29.62 55.93 -5.05
N ALA A 589 28.98 55.24 -4.08
CA ALA A 589 27.53 55.17 -4.00
C ALA A 589 26.88 56.55 -3.73
N ARG A 590 27.52 57.42 -2.94
CA ARG A 590 27.11 58.83 -2.76
C ARG A 590 27.13 59.66 -4.07
N LEU A 591 27.86 59.22 -5.10
CA LEU A 591 27.84 59.82 -6.44
C LEU A 591 26.73 59.25 -7.34
N GLY A 592 25.80 58.46 -6.78
CA GLY A 592 24.69 57.84 -7.51
C GLY A 592 25.07 56.59 -8.31
N LEU A 593 26.29 56.07 -8.13
CA LEU A 593 26.78 54.88 -8.82
C LEU A 593 26.31 53.60 -8.12
N LYS A 594 25.87 52.61 -8.91
CA LYS A 594 25.53 51.28 -8.43
C LYS A 594 26.81 50.49 -8.13
N VAL A 595 27.31 50.55 -6.90
CA VAL A 595 28.46 49.74 -6.46
C VAL A 595 27.97 48.59 -5.61
N ALA A 596 28.34 47.35 -5.94
CA ALA A 596 27.97 46.16 -5.16
C ALA A 596 28.54 46.23 -3.74
N HIS A 597 27.82 45.68 -2.76
CA HIS A 597 28.31 45.58 -1.39
C HIS A 597 29.57 44.69 -1.33
N PRO A 598 30.65 45.08 -0.62
CA PRO A 598 31.92 44.33 -0.62
C PRO A 598 31.79 42.85 -0.26
N GLU A 599 30.95 42.52 0.73
CA GLU A 599 30.73 41.14 1.16
C GLU A 599 29.88 40.30 0.18
N ALA A 600 29.14 40.95 -0.72
CA ALA A 600 28.36 40.32 -1.79
C ALA A 600 29.12 40.27 -3.14
N ALA A 601 30.30 40.89 -3.24
CA ALA A 601 31.08 40.93 -4.46
C ALA A 601 31.56 39.51 -4.83
N HIS A 602 31.18 39.03 -6.02
CA HIS A 602 31.46 37.66 -6.46
C HIS A 602 31.78 37.60 -7.97
N PRO A 603 32.75 36.78 -8.45
CA PRO A 603 33.11 36.68 -9.87
C PRO A 603 31.99 36.24 -10.82
N LEU A 604 30.89 35.64 -10.32
CA LEU A 604 29.71 35.38 -11.15
C LEU A 604 29.10 36.68 -11.68
N LEU A 605 29.06 37.74 -10.87
CA LEU A 605 28.44 39.02 -11.26
C LEU A 605 29.18 39.65 -12.45
N GLU A 606 30.51 39.53 -12.51
CA GLU A 606 31.33 39.99 -13.64
C GLU A 606 30.97 39.21 -14.92
N LYS A 607 30.85 37.88 -14.83
CA LYS A 607 30.40 37.03 -15.95
C LYS A 607 29.00 37.38 -16.46
N LEU A 608 28.13 37.91 -15.59
CA LEU A 608 26.78 38.36 -15.92
C LEU A 608 26.71 39.83 -16.41
N GLY A 609 27.85 40.54 -16.46
CA GLY A 609 27.96 41.90 -17.00
C GLY A 609 28.06 43.03 -15.98
N ALA A 610 28.37 42.74 -14.72
CA ALA A 610 28.94 43.73 -13.81
C ALA A 610 30.38 44.07 -14.25
N LEU A 611 30.86 45.27 -13.93
CA LEU A 611 32.20 45.73 -14.32
C LEU A 611 33.08 45.92 -13.08
N PRO A 612 34.38 45.57 -13.11
CA PRO A 612 35.31 45.97 -12.06
C PRO A 612 35.35 47.50 -11.96
N ALA A 613 35.34 48.04 -10.74
CA ALA A 613 35.29 49.47 -10.45
C ALA A 613 36.57 50.26 -10.79
N THR A 614 37.18 49.99 -11.95
CA THR A 614 38.34 50.73 -12.46
C THR A 614 37.99 52.20 -12.71
N PRO A 615 38.96 53.14 -12.64
CA PRO A 615 38.72 54.56 -12.94
C PRO A 615 38.06 54.81 -14.30
N ARG A 616 38.38 53.98 -15.31
CA ARG A 616 37.76 54.04 -16.64
C ARG A 616 36.29 53.62 -16.60
N ALA A 617 35.96 52.50 -15.92
CA ALA A 617 34.59 52.04 -15.78
C ALA A 617 33.72 53.08 -15.06
N VAL A 618 34.20 53.62 -13.93
CA VAL A 618 33.55 54.68 -13.14
C VAL A 618 33.22 55.90 -14.02
N LEU A 619 34.21 56.42 -14.76
CA LEU A 619 34.02 57.57 -15.65
C LEU A 619 33.10 57.29 -16.85
N THR A 620 33.05 56.04 -17.35
CA THR A 620 32.11 55.64 -18.38
C THR A 620 30.69 55.55 -17.84
N THR A 621 30.47 54.96 -16.65
CA THR A 621 29.15 54.92 -16.01
C THR A 621 28.61 56.30 -15.66
N LEU A 622 29.46 57.23 -15.18
CA LEU A 622 29.07 58.62 -14.90
C LEU A 622 28.60 59.38 -16.16
N ARG A 623 29.10 59.02 -17.35
CA ARG A 623 28.67 59.63 -18.63
C ARG A 623 27.33 59.09 -19.15
N CYS A 624 26.87 57.95 -18.64
CA CYS A 624 25.60 57.33 -19.03
C CYS A 624 24.47 57.55 -18.01
N ALA A 625 24.79 58.09 -16.83
CA ALA A 625 23.78 58.48 -15.85
C ALA A 625 23.02 59.74 -16.34
N PRO A 626 21.68 59.79 -16.23
CA PRO A 626 20.94 61.01 -16.51
C PRO A 626 21.34 62.11 -15.50
N PRO A 627 21.44 63.38 -15.94
CA PRO A 627 21.85 64.47 -15.04
C PRO A 627 20.85 64.62 -13.90
N SER A 628 21.35 64.56 -12.66
CA SER A 628 20.55 64.82 -11.47
C SER A 628 19.98 66.25 -11.52
N PRO A 629 18.70 66.47 -11.15
CA PRO A 629 18.15 67.82 -11.07
C PRO A 629 18.92 68.66 -10.04
N PRO A 630 19.21 69.94 -10.30
CA PRO A 630 20.07 70.74 -9.44
C PRO A 630 19.39 71.08 -8.10
N PRO A 631 20.15 71.12 -6.98
CA PRO A 631 19.61 71.05 -5.61
C PRO A 631 18.97 72.34 -5.07
N TRP A 632 18.48 73.26 -5.92
CA TRP A 632 18.00 74.59 -5.49
C TRP A 632 16.54 74.92 -5.84
N THR A 633 15.81 74.06 -6.55
CA THR A 633 14.37 74.28 -6.83
C THR A 633 13.45 73.76 -5.73
N THR A 634 13.54 74.35 -4.53
CA THR A 634 12.41 74.58 -3.61
C THR A 634 12.85 75.40 -2.39
N ARG A 635 12.57 76.70 -2.39
CA ARG A 635 12.55 77.51 -1.16
C ARG A 635 11.11 78.01 -0.94
N PRO A 636 10.46 77.72 0.20
CA PRO A 636 9.06 78.07 0.40
C PRO A 636 8.86 79.54 0.74
N LEU A 637 7.71 80.09 0.35
CA LEU A 637 7.16 81.34 0.89
C LEU A 637 5.93 81.02 1.76
N PRO A 638 5.79 81.61 2.97
CA PRO A 638 4.79 81.17 3.94
C PRO A 638 3.48 81.97 3.93
N GLY A 639 2.35 81.24 4.10
CA GLY A 639 1.06 81.75 4.59
C GLY A 639 0.18 82.52 3.58
N THR A 640 -1.16 82.60 3.73
CA THR A 640 -2.04 81.86 4.66
C THR A 640 -3.53 81.95 4.24
N ARG A 641 -4.23 80.81 4.26
CA ARG A 641 -5.67 80.60 4.61
C ARG A 641 -6.83 81.32 3.87
N ARG A 642 -7.91 80.52 3.68
CA ARG A 642 -9.31 80.81 3.27
C ARG A 642 -9.51 81.15 1.77
N GLY A 643 -10.52 80.65 1.05
CA GLY A 643 -11.50 79.59 1.38
C GLY A 643 -12.77 79.64 0.51
N ARG A 644 -13.40 78.48 0.27
CA ARG A 644 -14.68 78.18 -0.42
C ARG A 644 -14.72 78.08 -1.96
N THR A 645 -15.46 77.05 -2.39
CA THR A 645 -15.81 76.58 -3.75
C THR A 645 -17.20 77.11 -4.18
N PRO A 646 -17.68 76.87 -5.42
CA PRO A 646 -18.51 75.66 -5.67
C PRO A 646 -18.56 75.04 -7.10
N ARG A 647 -19.02 73.76 -7.18
CA ARG A 647 -19.68 73.03 -8.33
C ARG A 647 -18.82 72.62 -9.55
N SER A 648 -18.55 71.32 -9.82
CA SER A 648 -19.38 70.17 -10.31
C SER A 648 -19.71 70.23 -11.82
N TRP A 649 -19.43 69.25 -12.70
CA TRP A 649 -19.93 67.83 -12.74
C TRP A 649 -18.92 66.83 -13.41
N PRO A 650 -19.17 65.49 -13.44
CA PRO A 650 -18.13 64.44 -13.50
C PRO A 650 -18.15 63.48 -14.72
N THR A 651 -17.17 62.57 -14.77
CA THR A 651 -17.12 61.33 -15.58
C THR A 651 -16.60 60.12 -14.77
N PRO A 652 -16.82 58.86 -15.18
CA PRO A 652 -16.99 57.72 -14.24
C PRO A 652 -15.79 56.76 -14.10
N SER A 653 -15.82 55.96 -13.03
CA SER A 653 -14.91 54.84 -12.77
C SER A 653 -15.69 53.54 -12.48
N SER A 654 -15.24 52.41 -13.04
CA SER A 654 -15.88 51.09 -12.87
C SER A 654 -15.41 50.35 -11.60
N PRO A 655 -16.27 49.55 -10.93
CA PRO A 655 -15.90 48.81 -9.73
C PRO A 655 -15.56 47.33 -9.98
N SER A 656 -14.79 46.74 -9.06
CA SER A 656 -14.72 45.29 -8.86
C SER A 656 -15.83 44.79 -7.92
N SER A 657 -16.09 43.49 -7.94
CA SER A 657 -17.28 42.83 -7.38
C SER A 657 -17.27 42.62 -5.85
N ALA A 658 -18.45 42.68 -5.24
CA ALA A 658 -18.71 42.15 -3.89
C ALA A 658 -20.10 41.48 -3.81
N THR A 659 -20.15 40.32 -3.16
CA THR A 659 -21.37 39.51 -2.96
C THR A 659 -22.11 39.94 -1.69
N ARG A 660 -23.46 39.88 -1.68
CA ARG A 660 -24.22 39.78 -0.41
C ARG A 660 -25.48 38.94 -0.57
N ALA A 661 -25.77 38.14 0.46
CA ALA A 661 -26.96 37.30 0.55
C ALA A 661 -28.17 38.11 1.07
N SER A 662 -29.39 37.67 0.69
CA SER A 662 -30.43 37.18 1.61
C SER A 662 -31.84 37.21 1.00
N ASN A 663 -32.56 36.12 1.25
CA ASN A 663 -33.99 35.86 1.00
C ASN A 663 -34.91 36.68 1.96
N PRO A 664 -36.28 36.55 1.95
CA PRO A 664 -37.16 35.70 1.12
C PRO A 664 -38.43 36.40 0.55
N ALA A 665 -39.24 35.66 -0.24
CA ALA A 665 -40.64 35.27 0.13
C ALA A 665 -41.73 35.32 -0.98
N THR A 666 -42.42 34.17 -1.12
CA THR A 666 -43.82 33.96 -1.57
C THR A 666 -44.25 34.09 -3.05
N SER A 667 -44.73 32.97 -3.59
CA SER A 667 -45.49 32.73 -4.83
C SER A 667 -47.01 33.04 -4.65
N PRO A 668 -47.95 32.62 -5.54
CA PRO A 668 -47.88 32.28 -6.99
C PRO A 668 -49.02 32.97 -7.82
N GLY A 669 -49.09 32.75 -9.16
CA GLY A 669 -50.29 33.14 -9.92
C GLY A 669 -50.33 32.88 -11.44
N SER A 670 -50.99 31.77 -11.83
CA SER A 670 -51.85 31.61 -13.04
C SER A 670 -51.31 31.75 -14.48
N ALA A 671 -51.60 30.72 -15.29
CA ALA A 671 -51.63 30.77 -16.77
C ALA A 671 -53.00 31.29 -17.30
N PRO A 672 -53.15 31.58 -18.61
CA PRO A 672 -53.69 30.53 -19.52
C PRO A 672 -53.20 30.58 -21.00
N SER A 673 -53.48 29.50 -21.73
CA SER A 673 -53.39 29.34 -23.21
C SER A 673 -54.67 29.92 -23.92
N PRO A 674 -54.89 29.95 -25.28
CA PRO A 674 -54.52 28.93 -26.31
C PRO A 674 -54.18 29.38 -27.77
N SER A 675 -53.62 28.43 -28.54
CA SER A 675 -53.85 27.97 -29.96
C SER A 675 -54.62 28.82 -31.03
N PRO A 676 -54.60 28.46 -32.35
CA PRO A 676 -53.57 27.85 -33.22
C PRO A 676 -53.51 28.40 -34.69
N THR A 677 -52.51 28.02 -35.53
CA THR A 677 -52.71 27.57 -36.94
C THR A 677 -51.45 27.04 -37.66
N ARG A 678 -51.64 26.22 -38.72
CA ARG A 678 -50.62 25.60 -39.62
C ARG A 678 -50.04 26.66 -40.59
N ARG A 679 -48.96 26.47 -41.39
CA ARG A 679 -48.46 25.27 -42.11
C ARG A 679 -47.05 25.56 -42.70
N GLY A 680 -46.14 24.60 -42.78
CA GLY A 680 -44.88 24.74 -43.54
C GLY A 680 -43.80 23.72 -43.15
N SER A 681 -43.29 22.92 -44.10
CA SER A 681 -42.54 21.69 -43.81
C SER A 681 -41.27 21.51 -44.63
N ARG A 682 -40.19 21.01 -44.01
CA ARG A 682 -39.23 20.05 -44.62
C ARG A 682 -38.38 19.35 -43.54
N ARG A 683 -38.14 18.04 -43.72
CA ARG A 683 -37.23 17.18 -42.93
C ARG A 683 -36.51 16.21 -43.89
N PRO A 684 -35.33 15.68 -43.54
CA PRO A 684 -34.55 14.78 -44.41
C PRO A 684 -34.99 13.30 -44.28
N ARG A 685 -34.46 12.44 -45.17
CA ARG A 685 -34.57 10.97 -45.11
C ARG A 685 -33.22 10.30 -45.32
N ALA A 686 -33.08 9.12 -44.72
CA ALA A 686 -31.93 8.21 -44.82
C ALA A 686 -31.96 7.37 -46.11
N ASN A 687 -30.92 6.56 -46.33
CA ASN A 687 -31.08 5.25 -46.97
C ASN A 687 -29.94 4.28 -46.61
N SER A 688 -30.23 2.99 -46.77
CA SER A 688 -29.39 1.82 -46.49
C SER A 688 -29.30 0.90 -47.73
N SER A 689 -28.51 -0.18 -47.61
CA SER A 689 -28.60 -1.48 -48.34
C SER A 689 -27.47 -1.85 -49.34
N CYS A 690 -26.96 -3.08 -49.17
CA CYS A 690 -26.19 -3.90 -50.13
C CYS A 690 -27.18 -4.79 -50.96
N PRO A 691 -26.83 -5.85 -51.75
CA PRO A 691 -25.53 -6.54 -51.96
C PRO A 691 -25.21 -7.14 -53.37
N ALA A 692 -24.12 -7.94 -53.43
CA ALA A 692 -23.94 -9.21 -54.18
C ALA A 692 -22.96 -9.34 -55.40
N ALA A 693 -21.86 -10.05 -55.14
CA ALA A 693 -21.24 -11.17 -55.90
C ALA A 693 -20.76 -11.04 -57.37
N ARG A 694 -19.44 -11.27 -57.58
CA ARG A 694 -18.84 -12.41 -58.34
C ARG A 694 -17.29 -12.36 -58.37
N SER A 695 -16.64 -13.52 -58.50
CA SER A 695 -15.25 -13.70 -58.95
C SER A 695 -15.25 -14.66 -60.16
N PRO A 696 -14.22 -14.68 -61.02
CA PRO A 696 -13.12 -15.64 -60.81
C PRO A 696 -11.71 -15.27 -61.38
N ALA A 697 -10.69 -15.96 -60.84
CA ALA A 697 -9.51 -16.58 -61.47
C ALA A 697 -8.49 -15.83 -62.39
N SER A 698 -7.22 -15.90 -61.94
CA SER A 698 -5.99 -16.40 -62.64
C SER A 698 -5.32 -15.73 -63.85
N CYS A 699 -3.98 -15.63 -63.76
CA CYS A 699 -2.94 -15.53 -64.83
C CYS A 699 -2.94 -14.25 -65.71
N GLY A 700 -1.80 -13.65 -66.09
CA GLY A 700 -0.38 -13.83 -65.75
C GLY A 700 0.53 -13.06 -66.75
N THR A 701 1.78 -12.71 -66.40
CA THR A 701 2.88 -12.15 -67.28
C THR A 701 2.58 -10.86 -68.10
N ALA A 702 3.50 -9.95 -68.43
CA ALA A 702 4.85 -9.54 -68.01
C ALA A 702 5.00 -8.04 -68.45
N SER A 703 5.83 -7.18 -67.86
CA SER A 703 7.22 -6.98 -68.33
C SER A 703 7.96 -5.95 -67.46
N SER A 704 9.24 -6.23 -67.19
CA SER A 704 10.30 -5.31 -66.71
C SER A 704 10.76 -4.34 -67.84
N PRO A 705 11.69 -3.36 -67.69
CA PRO A 705 12.76 -3.17 -66.68
C PRO A 705 12.82 -1.73 -66.10
N SER A 706 13.82 -1.24 -65.33
CA SER A 706 15.12 -1.73 -64.81
C SER A 706 15.53 -0.87 -63.61
N SER A 707 16.21 -1.44 -62.60
CA SER A 707 17.49 -0.92 -62.04
C SER A 707 17.94 -1.72 -60.79
N THR A 708 19.15 -2.27 -60.85
CA THR A 708 19.97 -2.89 -59.77
C THR A 708 21.44 -2.68 -60.19
N PRO A 709 22.42 -2.53 -59.27
CA PRO A 709 22.98 -3.59 -58.40
C PRO A 709 23.32 -3.09 -56.97
N SER A 710 23.90 -3.83 -56.00
CA SER A 710 23.95 -5.27 -55.66
C SER A 710 24.55 -5.39 -54.23
N TRP A 711 24.24 -6.47 -53.49
CA TRP A 711 25.01 -6.89 -52.30
C TRP A 711 26.16 -7.84 -52.71
N PRO A 712 27.10 -8.16 -51.79
CA PRO A 712 27.13 -9.56 -51.37
C PRO A 712 27.39 -9.86 -49.87
N THR A 713 26.65 -10.88 -49.45
CA THR A 713 26.77 -11.87 -48.37
C THR A 713 28.06 -12.13 -47.55
N ALA A 714 27.80 -12.49 -46.28
CA ALA A 714 28.30 -13.65 -45.51
C ALA A 714 29.55 -13.54 -44.60
N GLY A 715 29.42 -14.12 -43.39
CA GLY A 715 30.50 -14.39 -42.43
C GLY A 715 29.99 -14.52 -40.99
N ALA A 716 29.92 -15.76 -40.45
CA ALA A 716 29.44 -16.01 -39.08
C ALA A 716 30.59 -16.37 -38.12
N SER A 717 30.65 -15.75 -36.93
CA SER A 717 31.45 -16.22 -35.78
C SER A 717 30.94 -15.60 -34.47
N SER A 718 31.02 -16.37 -33.38
CA SER A 718 30.77 -15.97 -31.99
C SER A 718 31.43 -17.03 -31.08
N PRO A 719 31.66 -16.77 -29.77
CA PRO A 719 31.74 -15.51 -29.04
C PRO A 719 33.09 -15.33 -28.32
N TRP A 720 33.41 -14.12 -27.82
CA TRP A 720 34.54 -13.90 -26.91
C TRP A 720 34.10 -13.83 -25.44
N ARG A 721 34.87 -14.47 -24.56
CA ARG A 721 34.81 -14.32 -23.09
C ARG A 721 35.69 -13.13 -22.65
N PRO A 722 35.43 -12.50 -21.49
CA PRO A 722 36.30 -11.47 -20.94
C PRO A 722 37.63 -12.05 -20.43
N ALA A 723 38.70 -11.27 -20.54
CA ALA A 723 40.05 -11.66 -20.16
C ALA A 723 40.27 -11.61 -18.64
N VAL A 724 41.03 -12.58 -18.14
CA VAL A 724 41.64 -12.58 -16.81
C VAL A 724 43.13 -12.30 -16.99
N CYS A 725 43.67 -11.30 -16.30
CA CYS A 725 45.11 -11.07 -16.20
C CYS A 725 45.55 -11.15 -14.73
N SER A 726 46.39 -12.13 -14.42
CA SER A 726 47.14 -12.19 -13.16
C SER A 726 48.47 -11.42 -13.28
N PRO A 727 49.06 -10.95 -12.16
CA PRO A 727 50.21 -10.06 -12.20
C PRO A 727 51.56 -10.81 -12.23
N THR A 728 52.59 -10.12 -12.73
CA THR A 728 54.01 -10.52 -12.60
C THR A 728 54.77 -9.44 -11.84
N SER A 729 55.41 -9.78 -10.73
CA SER A 729 56.35 -8.89 -10.02
C SER A 729 57.68 -8.76 -10.79
N PRO A 730 58.52 -7.75 -10.47
CA PRO A 730 59.57 -8.05 -9.48
C PRO A 730 59.93 -6.92 -8.50
N SER A 731 60.26 -7.35 -7.27
CA SER A 731 61.34 -6.87 -6.39
C SER A 731 61.84 -5.42 -6.48
N SER A 732 61.64 -4.65 -5.40
CA SER A 732 62.68 -3.80 -4.78
C SER A 732 62.32 -3.44 -3.33
N ALA A 733 63.26 -3.66 -2.40
CA ALA A 733 63.24 -3.17 -1.01
C ALA A 733 64.39 -2.12 -0.87
N PRO A 734 64.72 -1.52 0.32
CA PRO A 734 64.22 -1.74 1.69
C PRO A 734 64.07 -0.45 2.56
N ARG A 735 63.91 -0.64 3.90
CA ARG A 735 64.14 0.32 5.03
C ARG A 735 63.06 1.40 5.25
N THR A 736 62.73 1.84 6.49
CA THR A 736 63.18 1.50 7.86
C THR A 736 62.15 2.00 8.90
N SER A 737 62.07 1.33 10.07
CA SER A 737 61.63 1.86 11.40
C SER A 737 60.32 2.67 11.52
N SER A 738 59.44 2.42 12.50
CA SER A 738 59.78 2.34 13.93
C SER A 738 58.73 1.56 14.75
N SER A 739 59.10 1.25 15.99
CA SER A 739 58.37 0.38 16.92
C SER A 739 57.71 1.14 18.07
N THR A 740 56.54 0.71 18.50
CA THR A 740 56.19 0.67 19.94
C THR A 740 55.32 -0.55 20.25
N ARG A 741 55.51 -1.15 21.42
CA ARG A 741 55.00 -2.48 21.80
C ARG A 741 54.68 -2.52 23.30
N THR A 742 53.50 -3.01 23.67
CA THR A 742 53.17 -3.62 24.98
C THR A 742 51.85 -4.41 24.79
N ASN A 743 51.82 -5.71 24.50
CA ASN A 743 52.17 -6.89 25.31
C ASN A 743 51.41 -7.02 26.65
N TRP A 744 50.50 -8.00 26.75
CA TRP A 744 50.28 -8.85 27.95
C TRP A 744 49.79 -10.25 27.51
N SER A 745 50.25 -11.28 28.22
CA SER A 745 49.99 -12.74 28.13
C SER A 745 50.62 -13.35 29.41
N PRO A 746 50.65 -14.68 29.69
CA PRO A 746 50.03 -15.85 29.04
C PRO A 746 49.31 -16.80 30.04
N ALA A 747 48.84 -17.98 29.59
CA ALA A 747 49.19 -19.29 30.19
C ALA A 747 48.53 -20.49 29.44
N THR A 748 49.25 -21.61 29.39
CA THR A 748 48.81 -22.95 28.93
C THR A 748 49.34 -23.98 29.95
N PRO A 749 48.92 -25.27 29.98
CA PRO A 749 49.73 -26.28 29.25
C PRO A 749 49.06 -27.64 28.87
N THR A 750 49.46 -28.20 27.71
CA THR A 750 49.65 -29.66 27.42
C THR A 750 48.43 -30.64 27.48
N SER A 751 48.34 -31.75 26.72
CA SER A 751 49.41 -32.62 26.20
C SER A 751 49.01 -33.54 25.01
N ARG A 752 50.03 -33.91 24.21
CA ARG A 752 50.25 -35.17 23.42
C ARG A 752 49.35 -35.53 22.21
N ASN A 753 49.98 -36.29 21.31
CA ASN A 753 49.69 -36.60 19.90
C ASN A 753 50.20 -38.07 19.65
N PRO A 754 50.26 -38.62 18.41
CA PRO A 754 49.23 -39.02 17.44
C PRO A 754 49.19 -40.57 17.20
N MET A 755 48.32 -41.08 16.31
CA MET A 755 48.63 -42.23 15.45
C MET A 755 47.68 -42.44 14.24
N THR A 756 48.26 -42.53 13.05
CA THR A 756 47.82 -43.24 11.82
C THR A 756 48.96 -44.26 11.49
N PRO A 757 48.82 -45.32 10.65
CA PRO A 757 48.19 -45.40 9.32
C PRO A 757 47.43 -46.75 9.08
N ASP A 758 47.17 -47.36 7.91
CA ASP A 758 47.48 -47.05 6.47
C ASP A 758 46.50 -47.75 5.48
N SER A 759 46.68 -47.46 4.19
CA SER A 759 46.41 -48.22 2.96
C SER A 759 45.70 -49.59 2.99
N SER A 760 44.71 -49.78 2.09
CA SER A 760 44.91 -50.58 0.85
C SER A 760 43.64 -50.71 -0.03
N THR A 761 43.79 -50.50 -1.34
CA THR A 761 42.88 -50.98 -2.39
C THR A 761 43.25 -52.42 -2.78
N PRO A 762 42.35 -53.16 -3.45
CA PRO A 762 42.64 -53.41 -4.86
C PRO A 762 41.44 -53.34 -5.81
N SER A 763 41.75 -53.20 -7.09
CA SER A 763 40.85 -53.06 -8.23
C SER A 763 40.85 -54.28 -9.15
N THR A 764 39.68 -54.67 -9.67
CA THR A 764 39.48 -55.36 -10.99
C THR A 764 38.01 -55.17 -11.37
N CYS A 765 37.57 -54.56 -12.47
CA CYS A 765 37.94 -54.60 -13.91
C CYS A 765 37.31 -55.80 -14.66
N GLY A 766 36.54 -55.50 -15.73
CA GLY A 766 35.81 -56.48 -16.57
C GLY A 766 34.52 -55.90 -17.17
N ALA A 767 34.61 -54.98 -18.14
CA ALA A 767 34.38 -55.24 -19.58
C ALA A 767 32.88 -55.15 -19.98
N ARG A 768 32.43 -54.05 -20.61
CA ARG A 768 32.47 -53.73 -22.07
C ARG A 768 31.51 -54.56 -22.94
N THR A 769 30.49 -53.89 -23.47
CA THR A 769 30.31 -53.78 -24.94
C THR A 769 29.62 -52.47 -25.31
N SER A 770 30.09 -51.85 -26.39
CA SER A 770 29.58 -50.61 -26.98
C SER A 770 28.82 -50.88 -28.29
N TRP A 771 28.25 -49.82 -28.87
CA TRP A 771 28.13 -49.46 -30.30
C TRP A 771 26.81 -48.67 -30.52
N THR A 772 26.87 -47.32 -30.54
CA THR A 772 26.92 -46.45 -31.74
C THR A 772 25.72 -46.58 -32.68
N GLY A 773 24.99 -45.47 -32.90
CA GLY A 773 23.98 -45.40 -33.96
C GLY A 773 23.09 -44.15 -33.91
N CYS A 774 23.55 -43.05 -34.51
CA CYS A 774 22.67 -42.01 -35.04
C CYS A 774 22.93 -41.95 -36.55
N PRO A 775 21.90 -41.84 -37.42
CA PRO A 775 21.62 -40.50 -37.95
C PRO A 775 20.17 -40.22 -38.42
N THR A 776 19.98 -38.95 -38.83
CA THR A 776 18.97 -38.39 -39.75
C THR A 776 17.65 -37.82 -39.21
N ARG A 777 17.37 -36.59 -39.68
CA ARG A 777 16.09 -35.88 -39.60
C ARG A 777 15.15 -36.36 -40.73
N ARG A 778 13.84 -36.45 -40.47
CA ARG A 778 12.80 -36.01 -41.42
C ARG A 778 11.47 -35.70 -40.74
N CYS A 779 10.74 -34.75 -41.30
CA CYS A 779 9.49 -34.23 -40.77
C CYS A 779 8.32 -35.23 -40.95
N ARG A 780 7.32 -35.22 -40.04
CA ARG A 780 5.91 -34.90 -40.39
C ARG A 780 4.91 -34.91 -39.21
N ARG A 781 3.99 -33.93 -39.30
CA ARG A 781 2.55 -33.97 -38.94
C ARG A 781 2.10 -34.07 -37.48
N SER A 782 1.57 -32.94 -37.01
CA SER A 782 0.48 -32.84 -36.03
C SER A 782 -0.79 -33.56 -36.51
N PRO A 783 -1.60 -34.14 -35.60
CA PRO A 783 -3.00 -34.45 -35.86
C PRO A 783 -3.89 -33.24 -35.49
N ARG A 784 -4.32 -32.47 -36.50
CA ARG A 784 -5.60 -31.74 -36.38
C ARG A 784 -6.73 -32.74 -36.63
N ARG A 785 -7.65 -32.92 -35.66
CA ARG A 785 -9.01 -33.42 -35.97
C ARG A 785 -10.05 -32.52 -35.33
N SER A 786 -11.06 -32.22 -36.14
CA SER A 786 -12.12 -31.26 -35.89
C SER A 786 -13.44 -31.97 -35.57
N SER A 787 -14.20 -31.44 -34.62
CA SER A 787 -15.65 -31.60 -34.50
C SER A 787 -16.17 -30.27 -33.94
N ARG A 788 -16.77 -29.35 -34.73
CA ARG A 788 -18.09 -29.41 -35.37
C ARG A 788 -19.22 -29.81 -34.40
N TYR A 789 -19.61 -28.87 -33.54
CA TYR A 789 -21.01 -28.81 -33.11
C TYR A 789 -21.81 -28.08 -34.19
N ALA A 790 -22.73 -28.80 -34.83
CA ALA A 790 -23.72 -28.23 -35.73
C ALA A 790 -25.07 -28.18 -35.02
N THR A 791 -25.68 -26.99 -35.00
CA THR A 791 -27.06 -26.77 -34.57
C THR A 791 -28.04 -27.58 -35.41
N TRP A 792 -29.03 -28.21 -34.76
CA TRP A 792 -30.21 -28.77 -35.43
C TRP A 792 -31.48 -28.21 -34.80
N THR A 793 -32.36 -27.67 -35.64
CA THR A 793 -33.67 -27.12 -35.30
C THR A 793 -34.69 -27.56 -36.35
N SER A 794 -35.77 -28.25 -35.94
CA SER A 794 -37.08 -28.47 -36.62
C SER A 794 -37.79 -29.63 -35.85
N SER A 795 -38.84 -29.41 -35.04
CA SER A 795 -40.28 -29.32 -35.42
C SER A 795 -40.81 -30.61 -36.09
N THR A 796 -41.98 -31.22 -35.77
CA THR A 796 -43.28 -30.74 -35.24
C THR A 796 -44.12 -32.00 -34.81
N THR A 797 -45.05 -32.06 -33.84
CA THR A 797 -46.52 -31.76 -33.97
C THR A 797 -47.36 -32.32 -32.79
N THR A 798 -48.21 -31.47 -32.19
CA THR A 798 -49.55 -31.68 -31.55
C THR A 798 -49.84 -32.78 -30.49
N ALA A 799 -50.22 -32.37 -29.27
CA ALA A 799 -51.61 -32.46 -28.72
C ALA A 799 -51.75 -31.73 -27.35
N GLY A 800 -52.88 -31.04 -27.12
CA GLY A 800 -53.26 -30.41 -25.83
C GLY A 800 -54.15 -31.32 -24.95
N PRO A 801 -54.81 -30.83 -23.87
CA PRO A 801 -55.29 -29.45 -23.68
C PRO A 801 -55.03 -28.80 -22.29
N ARG A 802 -55.40 -27.51 -22.16
CA ARG A 802 -55.60 -26.79 -20.87
C ARG A 802 -57.05 -26.97 -20.37
N PRO A 803 -57.34 -26.61 -19.10
CA PRO A 803 -58.10 -25.37 -18.90
C PRO A 803 -57.54 -24.43 -17.82
N SER A 804 -58.14 -23.23 -17.72
CA SER A 804 -57.69 -22.10 -16.89
C SER A 804 -58.57 -21.93 -15.60
N PRO A 805 -58.71 -20.75 -14.93
CA PRO A 805 -58.54 -20.68 -13.47
C PRO A 805 -59.86 -20.44 -12.70
N CYS A 806 -59.79 -20.42 -11.36
CA CYS A 806 -60.91 -20.02 -10.49
C CYS A 806 -60.51 -18.96 -9.45
N CYS A 807 -61.20 -17.82 -9.50
CA CYS A 807 -61.18 -16.78 -8.46
C CYS A 807 -62.47 -16.83 -7.62
N ARG A 808 -62.34 -16.95 -6.29
CA ARG A 808 -63.28 -16.46 -5.25
C ARG A 808 -62.48 -16.23 -3.96
N GLY A 809 -62.65 -15.19 -3.14
CA GLY A 809 -63.38 -13.93 -3.31
C GLY A 809 -64.15 -13.46 -2.06
N ARG A 810 -63.73 -12.33 -1.45
CA ARG A 810 -64.50 -11.47 -0.50
C ARG A 810 -64.72 -12.07 0.93
N ARG A 811 -64.95 -11.31 2.03
CA ARG A 811 -64.88 -9.86 2.36
C ARG A 811 -65.02 -9.63 3.90
N CYS A 812 -64.80 -8.37 4.32
CA CYS A 812 -65.23 -7.73 5.59
C CYS A 812 -64.46 -8.09 6.89
N GLY A 813 -64.19 -7.14 7.81
CA GLY A 813 -64.37 -5.68 7.71
C GLY A 813 -64.51 -4.97 9.07
N THR A 814 -64.33 -3.64 9.08
CA THR A 814 -64.51 -2.67 10.19
C THR A 814 -63.56 -2.81 11.40
N ARG A 815 -63.09 -1.72 12.01
CA ARG A 815 -63.49 -0.30 11.90
C ARG A 815 -62.29 0.63 11.84
#